data_AF-A0A1B0BAV3-F1
#
_entry.id   AF-A0A1B0BAV3-F1
#
_cell.length_a   1.000
_cell.length_b   1.000
_cell.length_c   1.000
_cell.angle_alpha   90.00
_cell.angle_beta   90.00
_cell.angle_gamma   90.00
#
_symmetry.space_group_name_H-M   'P 1'
#
loop_
_entity.id
_entity.type
_entity.pdbx_description
1 polymer ?
#
loop_
_entity_poly.entity_id
_entity_poly.type
_entity_poly.pdbx_seq_one_letter_code
_entity_poly.pdbx_strand_id
1 'polypeptide(L)'
;MFSSDVIITRIRVTFTAISRAPFECGVINLVVAGFPHLSLSNANAVFGRARTLEVHGNRRQLVSFCSLAIPSRTPKICATFSRLRRHHFQKQQLFIHRQRQQEQQFNFTTMGSINCKEYTTTNVVDSNKTENGTTGSGSYHSTCEAEMSDKYTDPVIVCNEKDLPDHGMKQFDFIDNSKVLLIKQKGQLYAVGPKCTHYGAPLHTGVVGDGRVRCPWHGACFSIKTGDIEDFPGLDSLPCYKVEIKKDGNVAVMAKEKDIAIVKRLKDMVKRDPDNCCTFVILGGGPAGGVCVETLRQQGFTGRIVMVSKEPYLPYDRVKVSKSFDAKIEALQYREAAFYDEYGIETWLNVEATKVCGDKKIVTLSNGMSIKYDKMFIATGSAPTIPPIDGSNLKNVVTVRGYDDSQNIRALVNETSNVVCLGSSFIALEVAQALVKQVASITVVGRGAYPLSASFGNEIGERVLRLFIENKVNMIMNSGIKEILGNKDGEVEKVILSDDTTLPCNLLVLGTGAKPNTKFLEGSGLKINADGSINTDMYLKSSMESIYVGGDIANAPVYSSNNELAAIGHYQLAQYHGRIAAINMFECRPEILRAVPFFFTMLFGKGFRFAGHGDFSDVVIEGDLEGMKFVAYFINNEDKVVSVASCGRDPVVAQFAELQSQGGTLTRKNLQDTSDPIAWTKLIKSN
;
A
#
# COMPACT_ATOMS: atom_id res chain seq x y z
N MET A 1 3.05 21.87 47.61
CA MET A 1 4.48 22.23 47.52
C MET A 1 5.31 20.97 47.78
N PHE A 2 6.50 20.90 47.17
CA PHE A 2 7.56 19.89 47.35
C PHE A 2 7.98 19.71 48.84
N SER A 3 8.70 18.65 49.28
CA SER A 3 9.35 17.55 48.57
C SER A 3 9.60 16.34 49.49
N SER A 4 9.61 15.14 48.89
CA SER A 4 10.48 13.97 49.15
C SER A 4 11.02 13.65 50.55
N ASP A 5 10.76 12.42 51.00
CA ASP A 5 11.66 11.67 51.89
C ASP A 5 11.74 10.19 51.46
N VAL A 6 12.86 9.53 51.78
CA VAL A 6 13.22 8.17 51.32
C VAL A 6 12.69 7.10 52.28
N ILE A 7 12.25 5.93 51.78
CA ILE A 7 12.40 4.64 52.48
C ILE A 7 12.34 3.41 51.55
N ILE A 8 13.08 2.38 51.95
CA ILE A 8 13.36 1.10 51.29
C ILE A 8 12.14 0.15 51.31
N THR A 9 12.01 -0.75 50.32
CA THR A 9 11.26 -2.01 50.50
C THR A 9 12.00 -3.20 49.87
N ARG A 10 11.85 -4.37 50.50
CA ARG A 10 12.64 -5.60 50.31
C ARG A 10 12.16 -6.46 49.14
N ILE A 11 13.07 -7.27 48.56
CA ILE A 11 12.71 -8.53 47.89
C ILE A 11 13.44 -9.68 48.60
N ARG A 12 12.69 -10.76 48.91
CA ARG A 12 13.23 -12.03 49.44
C ARG A 12 13.64 -12.92 48.27
N VAL A 13 14.80 -13.58 48.40
CA VAL A 13 15.18 -14.72 47.56
C VAL A 13 15.39 -15.93 48.47
N THR A 14 14.78 -17.06 48.13
CA THR A 14 14.86 -18.31 48.88
C THR A 14 15.80 -19.27 48.15
N PHE A 15 16.77 -19.84 48.85
CA PHE A 15 17.66 -20.89 48.33
C PHE A 15 17.37 -22.23 49.00
N THR A 16 17.43 -23.33 48.24
CA THR A 16 17.43 -24.71 48.73
C THR A 16 18.57 -25.47 48.05
N ALA A 17 19.19 -26.44 48.74
CA ALA A 17 20.59 -26.80 48.49
C ALA A 17 20.87 -28.08 47.67
N ILE A 18 21.85 -27.97 46.78
CA ILE A 18 23.01 -28.86 46.50
C ILE A 18 22.88 -30.38 46.71
N SER A 19 23.18 -31.17 45.66
CA SER A 19 23.93 -32.44 45.80
C SER A 19 24.78 -32.85 44.57
N ARG A 20 26.10 -32.71 44.71
CA ARG A 20 27.26 -33.48 44.15
C ARG A 20 27.41 -33.80 42.62
N ALA A 21 28.66 -33.69 42.16
CA ALA A 21 29.19 -33.96 40.80
C ALA A 21 29.81 -35.39 40.68
N PRO A 22 30.51 -35.83 39.59
CA PRO A 22 31.80 -35.25 39.07
C PRO A 22 32.08 -35.26 37.53
N PHE A 23 32.86 -34.24 37.05
CA PHE A 23 33.84 -34.21 35.91
C PHE A 23 33.39 -34.59 34.46
N GLU A 24 33.99 -34.11 33.34
CA GLU A 24 35.35 -33.62 33.01
C GLU A 24 35.42 -32.32 32.12
N CYS A 25 36.64 -31.84 31.87
CA CYS A 25 37.19 -30.79 30.97
C CYS A 25 36.31 -30.09 29.90
N GLY A 26 36.47 -28.79 29.57
CA GLY A 26 37.36 -27.75 30.10
C GLY A 26 38.24 -27.04 29.06
N VAL A 27 37.88 -25.81 28.66
CA VAL A 27 38.79 -24.73 28.18
C VAL A 27 38.21 -23.39 28.61
N ILE A 28 39.03 -22.51 29.18
CA ILE A 28 38.68 -21.13 29.57
C ILE A 28 39.62 -20.19 28.81
N ASN A 29 39.12 -19.02 28.38
CA ASN A 29 39.98 -17.86 28.12
C ASN A 29 39.44 -16.63 28.85
N LEU A 30 40.34 -15.91 29.52
CA LEU A 30 40.04 -14.80 30.42
C LEU A 30 39.79 -13.50 29.66
N VAL A 31 38.84 -12.69 30.14
CA VAL A 31 38.76 -11.26 29.81
C VAL A 31 38.90 -10.49 31.13
N VAL A 32 39.90 -9.61 31.21
CA VAL A 32 40.15 -8.75 32.38
C VAL A 32 39.67 -7.34 32.06
N ALA A 33 38.90 -6.74 32.97
CA ALA A 33 38.42 -5.37 32.87
C ALA A 33 39.31 -4.39 33.67
N GLY A 34 39.42 -3.15 33.20
CA GLY A 34 40.13 -2.07 33.89
C GLY A 34 39.77 -0.68 33.35
N PHE A 35 39.06 0.12 34.16
CA PHE A 35 38.78 1.55 33.97
C PHE A 35 39.80 2.39 34.82
N PRO A 36 39.72 3.73 34.92
CA PRO A 36 40.33 4.69 33.99
C PRO A 36 41.28 5.69 34.71
N HIS A 37 41.92 6.63 34.00
CA HIS A 37 42.46 7.85 34.65
C HIS A 37 42.49 9.07 33.73
N LEU A 38 42.16 10.24 34.29
CA LEU A 38 42.35 11.57 33.69
C LEU A 38 43.77 12.10 33.97
N SER A 39 44.30 12.94 33.07
CA SER A 39 45.10 14.11 33.50
C SER A 39 45.13 15.26 32.49
N LEU A 40 45.15 16.46 33.05
CA LEU A 40 45.04 17.79 32.45
C LEU A 40 46.16 18.25 31.48
N SER A 41 45.74 19.17 30.61
CA SER A 41 46.46 20.29 29.95
C SER A 41 47.91 20.64 30.34
N ASN A 42 48.70 21.04 29.33
CA ASN A 42 49.33 22.38 29.31
C ASN A 42 49.81 22.81 27.92
N ALA A 43 49.97 24.13 27.73
CA ALA A 43 50.42 24.76 26.48
C ALA A 43 51.84 25.33 26.61
N ASN A 44 52.60 25.34 25.50
CA ASN A 44 53.38 26.50 25.02
C ASN A 44 54.08 26.20 23.68
N ALA A 45 54.57 27.24 23.00
CA ALA A 45 54.96 27.21 21.59
C ALA A 45 56.40 27.69 21.32
N VAL A 46 56.78 27.74 20.02
CA VAL A 46 57.74 28.67 19.35
C VAL A 46 59.09 28.12 18.81
N PHE A 47 59.37 28.51 17.54
CA PHE A 47 60.59 28.41 16.68
C PHE A 47 61.20 27.02 16.37
N GLY A 48 61.74 26.72 15.17
CA GLY A 48 61.94 27.39 13.86
C GLY A 48 62.47 26.32 12.86
N ARG A 49 62.69 26.49 11.54
CA ARG A 49 62.95 27.62 10.63
C ARG A 49 62.46 27.28 9.19
N ALA A 50 62.33 28.29 8.34
CA ALA A 50 62.10 28.15 6.90
C ALA A 50 63.42 28.05 6.08
N ARG A 51 63.31 27.59 4.82
CA ARG A 51 64.12 28.10 3.69
C ARG A 51 63.25 28.28 2.44
N THR A 52 63.53 29.35 1.72
CA THR A 52 62.86 29.88 0.53
C THR A 52 63.63 29.55 -0.75
N LEU A 53 62.95 29.64 -1.90
CA LEU A 53 63.53 30.19 -3.14
C LEU A 53 62.43 30.69 -4.08
N GLU A 54 62.59 31.91 -4.61
CA GLU A 54 61.71 32.56 -5.61
C GLU A 54 62.16 32.17 -7.04
N VAL A 55 61.60 32.66 -8.17
CA VAL A 55 61.78 34.04 -8.70
C VAL A 55 60.81 34.34 -9.88
N HIS A 56 60.06 35.45 -9.72
CA HIS A 56 59.62 36.51 -10.67
C HIS A 56 58.97 36.28 -12.07
N GLY A 57 58.02 37.20 -12.39
CA GLY A 57 57.71 37.70 -13.74
C GLY A 57 56.46 38.62 -13.74
N ASN A 58 56.54 39.88 -14.20
CA ASN A 58 55.45 40.88 -13.99
C ASN A 58 55.36 42.00 -15.07
N ARG A 59 54.15 42.57 -15.25
CA ARG A 59 53.75 43.92 -15.77
C ARG A 59 53.40 44.22 -17.25
N ARG A 60 52.22 44.87 -17.37
CA ARG A 60 51.82 46.09 -18.16
C ARG A 60 51.58 46.01 -19.68
N GLN A 61 50.40 46.50 -20.13
CA GLN A 61 50.20 47.88 -20.65
C GLN A 61 48.71 48.26 -20.84
N LEU A 62 48.45 49.56 -21.13
CA LEU A 62 47.13 50.22 -21.12
C LEU A 62 47.19 51.44 -22.08
N VAL A 63 46.33 51.54 -23.11
CA VAL A 63 46.20 52.72 -24.03
C VAL A 63 44.74 52.91 -24.49
N SER A 64 44.36 54.16 -24.83
CA SER A 64 43.01 54.65 -25.21
C SER A 64 43.05 55.51 -26.50
N PHE A 65 41.93 56.17 -26.85
CA PHE A 65 41.63 57.04 -28.03
C PHE A 65 41.17 56.31 -29.32
N CYS A 66 40.29 56.86 -30.17
CA CYS A 66 39.74 58.23 -30.28
C CYS A 66 38.29 58.31 -30.83
N SER A 67 37.69 59.52 -30.84
CA SER A 67 36.29 59.83 -31.17
C SER A 67 36.09 60.57 -32.51
N LEU A 68 34.85 60.60 -33.03
CA LEU A 68 34.17 61.56 -33.97
C LEU A 68 32.69 61.06 -34.12
N ALA A 69 31.62 61.79 -34.43
CA ALA A 69 31.29 63.23 -34.55
C ALA A 69 29.75 63.46 -34.38
N ILE A 70 29.25 64.70 -34.50
CA ILE A 70 27.83 65.13 -34.36
C ILE A 70 27.54 66.23 -35.43
N PRO A 71 26.41 66.25 -36.21
CA PRO A 71 25.19 67.06 -35.92
C PRO A 71 23.86 66.53 -36.59
N SER A 72 22.64 67.06 -36.43
CA SER A 72 21.93 67.92 -35.44
C SER A 72 20.42 67.90 -35.74
N ARG A 73 19.53 68.14 -34.73
CA ARG A 73 18.31 69.02 -34.75
C ARG A 73 17.30 68.66 -33.64
N THR A 74 16.60 69.69 -33.17
CA THR A 74 15.69 69.75 -32.00
C THR A 74 14.20 69.77 -32.43
N PRO A 75 13.20 70.08 -31.57
CA PRO A 75 12.74 69.28 -30.42
C PRO A 75 11.21 69.04 -30.43
N LYS A 76 10.73 67.91 -29.87
CA LYS A 76 9.35 67.71 -29.32
C LYS A 76 9.26 66.31 -28.67
N ILE A 77 8.13 66.02 -28.01
CA ILE A 77 7.82 64.74 -27.32
C ILE A 77 8.51 64.58 -25.94
N CYS A 78 8.41 65.61 -25.08
CA CYS A 78 8.58 65.44 -23.63
C CYS A 78 7.21 65.53 -22.91
N ALA A 79 6.29 64.63 -23.30
CA ALA A 79 4.95 64.52 -22.71
C ALA A 79 4.33 63.09 -22.85
N THR A 80 4.73 62.32 -23.85
CA THR A 80 4.13 61.01 -24.15
C THR A 80 4.76 59.84 -23.38
N PHE A 81 6.03 59.96 -22.97
CA PHE A 81 6.74 58.90 -22.24
C PHE A 81 6.27 58.68 -20.78
N SER A 82 5.64 59.67 -20.15
CA SER A 82 5.11 59.55 -18.78
C SER A 82 3.76 58.80 -18.72
N ARG A 83 2.92 58.91 -19.77
CA ARG A 83 1.67 58.14 -19.89
C ARG A 83 1.92 56.67 -20.25
N LEU A 84 2.85 56.38 -21.15
CA LEU A 84 3.18 54.99 -21.52
C LEU A 84 3.78 54.19 -20.36
N ARG A 85 4.67 54.78 -19.54
CA ARG A 85 5.17 54.10 -18.32
C ARG A 85 4.05 53.81 -17.31
N ARG A 86 3.12 54.73 -17.05
CA ARG A 86 1.99 54.48 -16.12
C ARG A 86 1.05 53.38 -16.62
N HIS A 87 0.75 53.35 -17.92
CA HIS A 87 -0.14 52.32 -18.47
C HIS A 87 0.52 50.92 -18.50
N HIS A 88 1.84 50.84 -18.73
CA HIS A 88 2.58 49.57 -18.59
C HIS A 88 2.64 49.08 -17.13
N PHE A 89 2.84 49.99 -16.17
CA PHE A 89 2.89 49.65 -14.74
C PHE A 89 1.53 49.19 -14.22
N GLN A 90 0.43 49.82 -14.65
CA GLN A 90 -0.93 49.35 -14.31
C GLN A 90 -1.26 47.99 -14.95
N LYS A 91 -0.82 47.73 -16.20
CA LYS A 91 -0.98 46.39 -16.80
C LYS A 91 -0.14 45.32 -16.11
N GLN A 92 1.08 45.63 -15.66
CA GLN A 92 1.88 44.73 -14.83
C GLN A 92 1.26 44.48 -13.45
N GLN A 93 0.72 45.51 -12.79
CA GLN A 93 0.01 45.37 -11.51
C GLN A 93 -1.25 44.49 -11.65
N LEU A 94 -2.06 44.69 -12.70
CA LEU A 94 -3.22 43.84 -13.01
C LEU A 94 -2.82 42.41 -13.39
N PHE A 95 -1.69 42.21 -14.07
CA PHE A 95 -1.16 40.89 -14.38
C PHE A 95 -0.67 40.16 -13.11
N ILE A 96 0.08 40.84 -12.24
CA ILE A 96 0.52 40.32 -10.94
C ILE A 96 -0.68 40.05 -10.02
N HIS A 97 -1.72 40.88 -10.05
CA HIS A 97 -2.92 40.64 -9.24
C HIS A 97 -3.75 39.44 -9.76
N ARG A 98 -3.80 39.22 -11.08
CA ARG A 98 -4.38 38.01 -11.67
C ARG A 98 -3.54 36.76 -11.40
N GLN A 99 -2.21 36.86 -11.46
CA GLN A 99 -1.34 35.77 -11.05
C GLN A 99 -1.50 35.45 -9.57
N ARG A 100 -1.59 36.43 -8.67
CA ARG A 100 -1.88 36.19 -7.25
C ARG A 100 -3.26 35.57 -6.99
N GLN A 101 -4.28 35.92 -7.77
CA GLN A 101 -5.58 35.24 -7.68
C GLN A 101 -5.51 33.81 -8.25
N GLN A 102 -4.76 33.57 -9.34
CA GLN A 102 -4.49 32.22 -9.82
C GLN A 102 -3.65 31.40 -8.82
N GLU A 103 -2.64 31.98 -8.17
CA GLU A 103 -1.82 31.33 -7.13
C GLU A 103 -2.66 31.02 -5.88
N GLN A 104 -3.58 31.91 -5.47
CA GLN A 104 -4.55 31.60 -4.41
C GLN A 104 -5.56 30.52 -4.81
N GLN A 105 -5.84 30.35 -6.10
CA GLN A 105 -6.72 29.29 -6.62
C GLN A 105 -5.96 27.97 -6.90
N PHE A 106 -4.65 28.01 -7.17
CA PHE A 106 -3.76 26.85 -7.36
C PHE A 106 -3.13 26.32 -6.06
N ASN A 107 -3.07 27.13 -4.99
CA ASN A 107 -2.68 26.67 -3.65
C ASN A 107 -3.72 25.75 -2.97
N PHE A 108 -4.74 25.31 -3.71
CA PHE A 108 -5.64 24.21 -3.36
C PHE A 108 -5.48 23.00 -4.30
N THR A 109 -4.25 22.65 -4.71
CA THR A 109 -3.99 21.33 -5.34
C THR A 109 -2.60 20.73 -5.07
N THR A 110 -2.03 20.98 -3.90
CA THR A 110 -0.91 20.17 -3.35
C THR A 110 -1.48 18.98 -2.57
N MET A 111 -1.69 17.84 -3.24
CA MET A 111 -2.00 16.57 -2.55
C MET A 111 -0.74 15.96 -1.90
N GLY A 112 -0.29 16.61 -0.82
CA GLY A 112 0.61 16.02 0.17
C GLY A 112 -0.18 15.51 1.38
N SER A 113 0.29 14.39 1.94
CA SER A 113 0.15 13.98 3.35
C SER A 113 -0.83 14.79 4.23
N ILE A 114 -2.06 14.28 4.43
CA ILE A 114 -2.94 14.76 5.48
C ILE A 114 -2.52 14.09 6.80
N ASN A 115 -1.80 14.84 7.64
CA ASN A 115 -1.69 14.54 9.06
C ASN A 115 -3.06 14.80 9.73
N CYS A 116 -3.75 13.76 10.17
CA CYS A 116 -4.86 13.93 11.11
C CYS A 116 -4.31 14.34 12.48
N LYS A 117 -4.86 15.42 13.05
CA LYS A 117 -4.60 15.81 14.43
C LYS A 117 -5.46 14.96 15.37
N GLU A 118 -4.86 14.57 16.48
CA GLU A 118 -5.47 13.80 17.57
C GLU A 118 -6.68 14.51 18.17
N TYR A 119 -7.68 13.73 18.60
CA TYR A 119 -8.73 14.16 19.51
C TYR A 119 -8.81 13.17 20.67
N THR A 120 -8.51 13.66 21.88
CA THR A 120 -8.57 12.87 23.12
C THR A 120 -10.01 12.78 23.63
N THR A 121 -10.48 11.57 23.95
CA THR A 121 -11.76 11.35 24.64
C THR A 121 -11.52 10.94 26.09
N THR A 122 -12.35 11.45 27.01
CA THR A 122 -12.32 11.13 28.44
C THR A 122 -13.72 11.01 29.02
N ASN A 123 -13.83 10.31 30.15
CA ASN A 123 -15.02 10.03 30.98
C ASN A 123 -15.79 8.78 30.50
N VAL A 124 -15.68 7.62 31.17
CA VAL A 124 -16.14 7.27 32.55
C VAL A 124 -17.66 7.20 32.62
N VAL A 125 -18.17 5.99 32.87
CA VAL A 125 -19.59 5.64 32.99
C VAL A 125 -19.80 4.91 34.31
N ASP A 126 -20.93 5.16 34.98
CA ASP A 126 -21.37 4.47 36.19
C ASP A 126 -22.68 3.70 35.92
N SER A 127 -22.95 2.65 36.71
CA SER A 127 -23.80 1.50 36.28
C SER A 127 -25.05 1.21 37.14
N ASN A 128 -25.91 0.27 36.66
CA ASN A 128 -27.12 -0.40 37.25
C ASN A 128 -28.46 -0.03 36.53
N LYS A 129 -29.47 -0.91 36.30
CA LYS A 129 -29.75 -2.33 36.70
C LYS A 129 -30.95 -2.95 35.90
N THR A 130 -30.94 -4.29 35.67
CA THR A 130 -32.04 -5.35 35.71
C THR A 130 -33.54 -4.99 35.43
N GLU A 131 -34.47 -5.82 34.87
CA GLU A 131 -34.57 -7.29 34.59
C GLU A 131 -35.87 -7.69 33.79
N ASN A 132 -35.93 -8.91 33.19
CA ASN A 132 -37.10 -9.76 32.80
C ASN A 132 -38.17 -9.25 31.75
N GLY A 133 -38.79 -10.03 30.85
CA GLY A 133 -38.67 -11.45 30.42
C GLY A 133 -39.84 -11.94 29.49
N THR A 134 -39.73 -13.15 28.91
CA THR A 134 -40.76 -14.02 28.20
C THR A 134 -41.13 -13.89 26.69
N THR A 135 -40.51 -14.79 25.89
CA THR A 135 -41.07 -15.72 24.85
C THR A 135 -41.97 -15.26 23.69
N GLY A 136 -41.48 -15.44 22.44
CA GLY A 136 -42.26 -15.50 21.19
C GLY A 136 -41.42 -16.01 19.99
N SER A 137 -42.01 -16.75 19.04
CA SER A 137 -41.29 -17.48 17.97
C SER A 137 -40.99 -16.68 16.70
N GLY A 138 -39.77 -16.79 16.14
CA GLY A 138 -39.55 -16.52 14.70
C GLY A 138 -38.14 -16.10 14.27
N SER A 139 -37.62 -16.77 13.22
CA SER A 139 -36.38 -16.46 12.48
C SER A 139 -35.06 -16.54 13.26
N TYR A 140 -33.98 -16.96 12.58
CA TYR A 140 -32.63 -16.95 13.15
C TYR A 140 -32.12 -15.50 13.24
N HIS A 141 -32.26 -14.89 14.42
CA HIS A 141 -31.51 -13.71 14.82
C HIS A 141 -30.27 -14.13 15.62
N SER A 142 -29.21 -13.32 15.52
CA SER A 142 -27.97 -13.53 16.26
C SER A 142 -28.23 -13.40 17.76
N THR A 143 -28.04 -14.48 18.52
CA THR A 143 -28.21 -14.50 19.97
C THR A 143 -27.06 -13.82 20.69
N CYS A 144 -27.08 -12.48 20.65
CA CYS A 144 -26.32 -11.60 21.53
C CYS A 144 -27.32 -10.66 22.21
N GLU A 145 -27.96 -11.13 23.28
CA GLU A 145 -28.93 -10.34 24.06
C GLU A 145 -28.24 -9.22 24.85
N ALA A 146 -27.91 -8.15 24.15
CA ALA A 146 -27.64 -6.82 24.67
C ALA A 146 -28.07 -5.81 23.60
N GLU A 147 -29.37 -5.77 23.30
CA GLU A 147 -29.95 -4.75 22.44
C GLU A 147 -29.80 -3.36 23.10
N MET A 148 -28.71 -2.67 22.82
CA MET A 148 -28.90 -1.27 22.43
C MET A 148 -29.65 -1.31 21.10
N SER A 149 -30.95 -1.05 21.13
CA SER A 149 -31.68 -0.77 19.90
C SER A 149 -30.96 0.41 19.24
N ASP A 150 -30.29 0.15 18.12
CA ASP A 150 -29.45 1.15 17.45
C ASP A 150 -30.32 2.37 17.17
N LYS A 151 -30.11 3.45 17.92
CA LYS A 151 -30.96 4.63 17.82
C LYS A 151 -30.76 5.24 16.44
N TYR A 152 -31.86 5.31 15.69
CA TYR A 152 -31.87 5.91 14.36
C TYR A 152 -32.21 7.39 14.46
N THR A 153 -31.64 8.17 13.56
CA THR A 153 -32.01 9.56 13.32
C THR A 153 -33.45 9.66 12.80
N ASP A 154 -34.05 10.84 12.92
CA ASP A 154 -35.29 11.14 12.19
C ASP A 154 -35.10 10.94 10.67
N PRO A 155 -36.16 10.58 9.90
CA PRO A 155 -36.04 10.33 8.48
C PRO A 155 -35.79 11.62 7.68
N VAL A 156 -34.59 11.73 7.08
CA VAL A 156 -34.21 12.88 6.24
C VAL A 156 -34.58 12.62 4.79
N ILE A 157 -35.36 13.52 4.18
CA ILE A 157 -35.71 13.44 2.75
C ILE A 157 -34.52 13.90 1.91
N VAL A 158 -34.01 13.04 1.04
CA VAL A 158 -32.80 13.31 0.24
C VAL A 158 -33.07 13.46 -1.26
N CYS A 159 -34.12 12.82 -1.79
CA CYS A 159 -34.53 12.92 -3.19
C CYS A 159 -35.97 12.40 -3.41
N ASN A 160 -36.46 12.47 -4.65
CA ASN A 160 -37.60 11.67 -5.11
C ASN A 160 -37.10 10.37 -5.78
N GLU A 161 -37.86 9.29 -5.73
CA GLU A 161 -37.45 7.99 -6.30
C GLU A 161 -37.23 8.00 -7.83
N LYS A 162 -37.72 9.05 -8.50
CA LYS A 162 -37.57 9.32 -9.94
C LYS A 162 -36.24 10.00 -10.27
N ASP A 163 -35.55 10.58 -9.29
CA ASP A 163 -34.25 11.22 -9.46
C ASP A 163 -33.11 10.21 -9.67
N LEU A 164 -33.42 8.92 -9.51
CA LEU A 164 -32.50 7.80 -9.65
C LEU A 164 -33.14 6.70 -10.53
N PRO A 165 -32.68 6.50 -11.78
CA PRO A 165 -33.12 5.38 -12.60
C PRO A 165 -32.68 4.05 -11.98
N ASP A 166 -33.33 2.95 -12.36
CA ASP A 166 -32.87 1.63 -11.92
C ASP A 166 -31.47 1.33 -12.48
N HIS A 167 -30.64 0.68 -11.67
CA HIS A 167 -29.18 0.51 -11.87
C HIS A 167 -28.37 1.83 -11.86
N GLY A 168 -29.00 2.95 -11.51
CA GLY A 168 -28.33 4.21 -11.23
C GLY A 168 -27.79 4.28 -9.80
N MET A 169 -26.74 5.07 -9.62
CA MET A 169 -26.29 5.57 -8.32
C MET A 169 -26.06 7.07 -8.35
N LYS A 170 -26.33 7.76 -7.25
CA LYS A 170 -26.20 9.22 -7.15
C LYS A 170 -25.97 9.65 -5.70
N GLN A 171 -25.13 10.65 -5.53
CA GLN A 171 -24.81 11.22 -4.23
C GLN A 171 -25.75 12.39 -3.90
N PHE A 172 -26.26 12.42 -2.68
CA PHE A 172 -27.18 13.44 -2.17
C PHE A 172 -26.66 14.07 -0.87
N ASP A 173 -27.20 15.24 -0.53
CA ASP A 173 -27.01 15.88 0.78
C ASP A 173 -27.69 15.09 1.89
N PHE A 174 -27.08 15.08 3.06
CA PHE A 174 -27.53 14.35 4.23
C PHE A 174 -27.18 15.12 5.52
N ILE A 175 -27.35 14.49 6.67
CA ILE A 175 -27.21 15.08 8.02
C ILE A 175 -25.87 15.81 8.19
N ASP A 176 -25.86 16.97 8.84
CA ASP A 176 -24.66 17.75 9.19
C ASP A 176 -23.70 18.07 8.03
N ASN A 177 -24.24 18.36 6.84
CA ASN A 177 -23.50 18.54 5.58
C ASN A 177 -22.68 17.32 5.13
N SER A 178 -22.96 16.15 5.70
CA SER A 178 -22.51 14.87 5.15
C SER A 178 -23.23 14.58 3.84
N LYS A 179 -22.84 13.48 3.19
CA LYS A 179 -23.38 13.04 1.91
C LYS A 179 -23.72 11.56 2.00
N VAL A 180 -24.76 11.13 1.31
CA VAL A 180 -25.14 9.72 1.16
C VAL A 180 -25.06 9.30 -0.30
N LEU A 181 -24.63 8.07 -0.58
CA LEU A 181 -24.77 7.45 -1.90
C LEU A 181 -26.05 6.61 -1.92
N LEU A 182 -27.02 7.04 -2.72
CA LEU A 182 -28.16 6.20 -3.06
C LEU A 182 -27.84 5.36 -4.30
N ILE A 183 -28.27 4.10 -4.26
CA ILE A 183 -28.13 3.13 -5.34
C ILE A 183 -29.50 2.48 -5.55
N LYS A 184 -29.98 2.44 -6.80
CA LYS A 184 -31.19 1.70 -7.18
C LYS A 184 -30.79 0.47 -7.96
N GLN A 185 -31.25 -0.71 -7.55
CA GLN A 185 -31.02 -1.96 -8.30
C GLN A 185 -32.21 -2.89 -8.12
N LYS A 186 -32.74 -3.42 -9.24
CA LYS A 186 -33.92 -4.30 -9.28
C LYS A 186 -35.14 -3.64 -8.63
N GLY A 187 -35.30 -2.34 -8.88
CA GLY A 187 -36.36 -1.50 -8.30
C GLY A 187 -36.20 -1.17 -6.80
N GLN A 188 -35.21 -1.74 -6.10
CA GLN A 188 -34.97 -1.48 -4.67
C GLN A 188 -33.94 -0.37 -4.48
N LEU A 189 -34.15 0.48 -3.47
CA LEU A 189 -33.23 1.56 -3.09
C LEU A 189 -32.39 1.18 -1.88
N TYR A 190 -31.10 1.51 -1.97
CA TYR A 190 -30.07 1.27 -0.97
C TYR A 190 -29.33 2.56 -0.66
N ALA A 191 -28.84 2.72 0.57
CA ALA A 191 -28.12 3.91 1.03
C ALA A 191 -26.84 3.53 1.77
N VAL A 192 -25.70 3.96 1.26
CA VAL A 192 -24.37 3.67 1.83
C VAL A 192 -23.49 4.91 1.88
N GLY A 193 -22.38 4.82 2.63
CA GLY A 193 -21.35 5.86 2.67
C GLY A 193 -20.81 6.21 1.27
N PRO A 194 -20.58 7.50 0.94
CA PRO A 194 -20.27 7.94 -0.42
C PRO A 194 -18.79 7.82 -0.82
N LYS A 195 -17.92 7.42 0.10
CA LYS A 195 -16.46 7.37 -0.10
C LYS A 195 -15.94 5.98 0.22
N CYS A 196 -15.09 5.45 -0.65
CA CYS A 196 -14.38 4.19 -0.45
C CYS A 196 -13.51 4.24 0.82
N THR A 197 -13.64 3.24 1.69
CA THR A 197 -12.94 3.18 2.98
C THR A 197 -11.42 3.02 2.88
N HIS A 198 -10.89 2.65 1.71
CA HIS A 198 -9.46 2.57 1.45
C HIS A 198 -8.80 3.96 1.50
N TYR A 199 -8.83 4.69 0.38
CA TYR A 199 -8.25 6.04 0.25
C TYR A 199 -9.29 7.11 -0.19
N GLY A 200 -10.56 6.95 0.19
CA GLY A 200 -11.58 8.03 0.09
C GLY A 200 -12.15 8.31 -1.30
N ALA A 201 -11.95 7.42 -2.28
CA ALA A 201 -12.46 7.58 -3.65
C ALA A 201 -13.99 7.81 -3.66
N PRO A 202 -14.51 8.77 -4.47
CA PRO A 202 -15.95 9.00 -4.58
C PRO A 202 -16.63 7.81 -5.24
N LEU A 203 -17.50 7.12 -4.52
CA LEU A 203 -18.13 5.89 -5.03
C LEU A 203 -19.19 6.17 -6.11
N HIS A 204 -19.76 7.38 -6.15
CA HIS A 204 -20.71 7.77 -7.20
C HIS A 204 -20.08 7.86 -8.61
N THR A 205 -18.74 7.83 -8.73
CA THR A 205 -18.02 7.71 -10.01
C THR A 205 -17.47 6.29 -10.24
N GLY A 206 -17.85 5.32 -9.41
CA GLY A 206 -17.49 3.91 -9.51
C GLY A 206 -18.37 3.13 -10.48
N VAL A 207 -18.58 1.85 -10.17
CA VAL A 207 -19.43 0.95 -10.96
C VAL A 207 -20.38 0.20 -10.05
N VAL A 208 -21.66 0.12 -10.41
CA VAL A 208 -22.64 -0.75 -9.72
C VAL A 208 -22.79 -2.04 -10.54
N GLY A 209 -22.77 -3.18 -9.86
CA GLY A 209 -22.99 -4.50 -10.46
C GLY A 209 -23.46 -5.47 -9.39
N ASP A 210 -24.37 -6.39 -9.74
CA ASP A 210 -24.90 -7.49 -8.91
C ASP A 210 -24.74 -7.34 -7.37
N GLY A 211 -25.52 -6.45 -6.75
CA GLY A 211 -25.60 -6.29 -5.29
C GLY A 211 -24.46 -5.49 -4.64
N ARG A 212 -23.52 -4.91 -5.41
CA ARG A 212 -22.35 -4.19 -4.87
C ARG A 212 -21.95 -2.96 -5.69
N VAL A 213 -21.13 -2.11 -5.07
CA VAL A 213 -20.49 -0.95 -5.71
C VAL A 213 -18.96 -1.10 -5.70
N ARG A 214 -18.34 -0.97 -6.86
CA ARG A 214 -16.89 -1.09 -7.09
C ARG A 214 -16.23 0.30 -7.18
N CYS A 215 -15.17 0.48 -6.41
CA CYS A 215 -14.36 1.69 -6.31
C CYS A 215 -13.60 1.98 -7.62
N PRO A 216 -13.70 3.20 -8.18
CA PRO A 216 -13.10 3.54 -9.48
C PRO A 216 -11.57 3.53 -9.47
N TRP A 217 -10.94 3.90 -8.34
CA TRP A 217 -9.49 4.12 -8.26
C TRP A 217 -8.68 2.88 -7.87
N HIS A 218 -9.30 1.94 -7.17
CA HIS A 218 -8.56 0.86 -6.49
C HIS A 218 -9.24 -0.51 -6.56
N GLY A 219 -10.44 -0.63 -7.14
CA GLY A 219 -11.11 -1.92 -7.33
C GLY A 219 -11.92 -2.44 -6.14
N ALA A 220 -11.76 -1.92 -4.93
CA ALA A 220 -12.51 -2.35 -3.73
C ALA A 220 -14.03 -2.38 -3.95
N CYS A 221 -14.70 -3.47 -3.53
CA CYS A 221 -16.15 -3.61 -3.61
C CYS A 221 -16.82 -3.60 -2.24
N PHE A 222 -17.99 -2.99 -2.19
CA PHE A 222 -18.84 -2.96 -1.01
C PHE A 222 -20.25 -3.41 -1.37
N SER A 223 -20.83 -4.27 -0.54
CA SER A 223 -22.23 -4.68 -0.63
C SER A 223 -23.14 -3.44 -0.58
N ILE A 224 -24.05 -3.25 -1.54
CA ILE A 224 -24.99 -2.12 -1.47
C ILE A 224 -26.01 -2.31 -0.33
N LYS A 225 -26.23 -3.57 0.08
CA LYS A 225 -27.22 -3.93 1.10
C LYS A 225 -26.73 -3.75 2.54
N THR A 226 -25.45 -3.99 2.80
CA THR A 226 -24.87 -3.93 4.16
C THR A 226 -23.75 -2.91 4.31
N GLY A 227 -23.21 -2.39 3.20
CA GLY A 227 -21.97 -1.62 3.17
C GLY A 227 -20.72 -2.48 3.38
N ASP A 228 -20.83 -3.78 3.64
CA ASP A 228 -19.67 -4.63 3.94
C ASP A 228 -18.68 -4.71 2.79
N ILE A 229 -17.37 -4.72 3.10
CA ILE A 229 -16.33 -4.96 2.11
C ILE A 229 -16.39 -6.43 1.62
N GLU A 230 -16.46 -6.60 0.30
CA GLU A 230 -16.57 -7.90 -0.37
C GLU A 230 -15.37 -8.19 -1.28
N ASP A 231 -14.77 -7.14 -1.86
CA ASP A 231 -13.52 -7.19 -2.63
C ASP A 231 -12.61 -6.04 -2.15
N PHE A 232 -11.31 -6.26 -2.22
CA PHE A 232 -10.27 -5.44 -1.60
C PHE A 232 -9.72 -4.42 -2.63
N PRO A 233 -8.86 -3.44 -2.27
CA PRO A 233 -8.20 -3.17 -1.00
C PRO A 233 -9.04 -2.42 0.03
N GLY A 234 -8.69 -2.61 1.31
CA GLY A 234 -9.37 -1.99 2.45
C GLY A 234 -9.48 -2.96 3.62
N LEU A 235 -10.23 -2.57 4.66
CA LEU A 235 -10.63 -3.45 5.77
C LEU A 235 -12.02 -3.08 6.26
N ASP A 236 -12.25 -1.78 6.41
CA ASP A 236 -13.51 -1.26 6.94
C ASP A 236 -14.63 -1.30 5.91
N SER A 237 -15.84 -1.55 6.40
CA SER A 237 -17.09 -1.46 5.65
C SER A 237 -17.54 -0.01 5.51
N LEU A 238 -18.41 0.26 4.54
CA LEU A 238 -19.14 1.52 4.48
C LEU A 238 -20.18 1.59 5.63
N PRO A 239 -20.46 2.80 6.16
CA PRO A 239 -21.72 3.09 6.79
C PRO A 239 -22.90 2.66 5.90
N CYS A 240 -23.95 2.11 6.49
CA CYS A 240 -25.14 1.66 5.77
C CYS A 240 -26.38 2.22 6.46
N TYR A 241 -27.28 2.80 5.68
CA TYR A 241 -28.40 3.59 6.18
C TYR A 241 -29.74 2.92 5.81
N LYS A 242 -30.77 3.10 6.64
CA LYS A 242 -32.13 2.64 6.30
C LYS A 242 -32.74 3.58 5.27
N VAL A 243 -33.50 3.02 4.34
CA VAL A 243 -34.24 3.76 3.31
C VAL A 243 -35.73 3.47 3.45
N GLU A 244 -36.55 4.53 3.39
CA GLU A 244 -38.01 4.45 3.31
C GLU A 244 -38.49 5.25 2.09
N ILE A 245 -39.41 4.67 1.30
CA ILE A 245 -40.07 5.38 0.20
C ILE A 245 -41.47 5.78 0.67
N LYS A 246 -41.72 7.09 0.76
CA LYS A 246 -43.02 7.64 1.15
C LYS A 246 -44.02 7.52 0.00
N LYS A 247 -45.32 7.61 0.32
CA LYS A 247 -46.43 7.45 -0.65
C LYS A 247 -46.45 8.47 -1.80
N ASP A 248 -45.75 9.58 -1.64
CA ASP A 248 -45.53 10.65 -2.63
C ASP A 248 -44.27 10.42 -3.50
N GLY A 249 -43.57 9.30 -3.30
CA GLY A 249 -42.31 8.96 -3.97
C GLY A 249 -41.07 9.59 -3.34
N ASN A 250 -41.20 10.32 -2.22
CA ASN A 250 -40.03 10.91 -1.55
C ASN A 250 -39.22 9.85 -0.80
N VAL A 251 -37.91 9.85 -1.00
CA VAL A 251 -36.96 8.91 -0.41
C VAL A 251 -36.41 9.51 0.88
N ALA A 252 -36.72 8.86 2.00
CA ALA A 252 -36.19 9.20 3.31
C ALA A 252 -35.04 8.26 3.68
N VAL A 253 -33.98 8.81 4.27
CA VAL A 253 -32.81 8.06 4.77
C VAL A 253 -32.67 8.28 6.27
N MET A 254 -32.37 7.21 7.01
CA MET A 254 -32.12 7.23 8.45
C MET A 254 -30.78 6.57 8.76
N ALA A 255 -29.92 7.24 9.52
CA ALA A 255 -28.65 6.68 9.99
C ALA A 255 -28.77 6.16 11.42
N LYS A 256 -27.93 5.20 11.80
CA LYS A 256 -27.66 4.94 13.22
C LYS A 256 -26.90 6.15 13.77
N GLU A 257 -27.18 6.62 14.98
CA GLU A 257 -26.51 7.80 15.54
C GLU A 257 -24.97 7.67 15.57
N LYS A 258 -24.47 6.45 15.83
CA LYS A 258 -23.03 6.13 15.78
C LYS A 258 -22.39 6.18 14.38
N ASP A 259 -23.19 6.10 13.32
CA ASP A 259 -22.73 6.01 11.93
C ASP A 259 -22.75 7.36 11.18
N ILE A 260 -23.26 8.45 11.79
CA ILE A 260 -23.42 9.77 11.13
C ILE A 260 -22.04 10.37 10.75
N ALA A 261 -21.09 10.35 11.69
CA ALA A 261 -19.82 11.05 11.56
C ALA A 261 -18.67 10.20 11.01
N ILE A 262 -18.87 8.88 10.82
CA ILE A 262 -17.80 7.96 10.44
C ILE A 262 -17.78 7.76 8.91
N VAL A 263 -16.58 7.72 8.33
CA VAL A 263 -16.38 7.35 6.91
C VAL A 263 -16.09 5.86 6.76
N LYS A 264 -15.68 5.21 7.85
CA LYS A 264 -15.28 3.81 7.92
C LYS A 264 -16.03 3.16 9.07
N ARG A 265 -16.73 2.06 8.80
CA ARG A 265 -17.46 1.26 9.79
C ARG A 265 -16.70 -0.04 10.00
N LEU A 266 -16.26 -0.30 11.23
CA LEU A 266 -15.79 -1.63 11.61
C LEU A 266 -16.96 -2.61 11.52
N LYS A 267 -16.74 -3.80 10.96
CA LYS A 267 -17.76 -4.85 10.95
C LYS A 267 -17.83 -5.52 12.33
N ASP A 268 -19.04 -5.83 12.77
CA ASP A 268 -19.26 -6.49 14.06
C ASP A 268 -18.49 -7.83 14.16
N MET A 269 -17.98 -8.12 15.35
CA MET A 269 -17.07 -9.24 15.62
C MET A 269 -17.36 -9.87 16.97
N VAL A 270 -17.24 -11.19 17.05
CA VAL A 270 -17.25 -11.89 18.34
C VAL A 270 -15.92 -11.69 19.07
N LYS A 271 -15.94 -11.79 20.39
CA LYS A 271 -14.71 -11.83 21.23
C LYS A 271 -14.28 -13.27 21.44
N ARG A 272 -13.05 -13.45 21.96
CA ARG A 272 -12.54 -14.77 22.33
C ARG A 272 -13.37 -15.38 23.46
N ASP A 273 -13.77 -16.63 23.28
CA ASP A 273 -14.32 -17.50 24.32
C ASP A 273 -13.17 -18.37 24.88
N PRO A 274 -12.83 -18.28 26.18
CA PRO A 274 -11.81 -19.13 26.80
C PRO A 274 -12.11 -20.63 26.76
N ASP A 275 -13.40 -21.03 26.74
CA ASP A 275 -13.80 -22.44 26.76
C ASP A 275 -13.69 -23.09 25.36
N ASN A 276 -13.70 -22.27 24.30
CA ASN A 276 -13.43 -22.73 22.94
C ASN A 276 -11.92 -22.98 22.71
N CYS A 277 -11.50 -24.20 23.01
CA CYS A 277 -10.11 -24.66 22.89
C CYS A 277 -9.57 -24.74 21.43
N CYS A 278 -10.42 -24.58 20.41
CA CYS A 278 -10.01 -24.66 19.00
C CYS A 278 -8.97 -23.56 18.69
N THR A 279 -7.82 -23.94 18.13
CA THR A 279 -6.68 -23.04 17.91
C THR A 279 -6.36 -22.90 16.41
N PHE A 280 -6.55 -21.70 15.88
CA PHE A 280 -6.15 -21.34 14.52
C PHE A 280 -4.85 -20.50 14.54
N VAL A 281 -3.89 -20.89 13.69
CA VAL A 281 -2.59 -20.22 13.59
C VAL A 281 -2.44 -19.54 12.24
N ILE A 282 -2.06 -18.26 12.24
CA ILE A 282 -1.81 -17.45 11.04
C ILE A 282 -0.31 -17.15 10.99
N LEU A 283 0.37 -17.59 9.93
CA LEU A 283 1.80 -17.36 9.73
C LEU A 283 2.02 -16.20 8.75
N GLY A 284 2.42 -15.04 9.27
CA GLY A 284 2.73 -13.82 8.52
C GLY A 284 1.79 -12.66 8.87
N GLY A 285 2.33 -11.60 9.49
CA GLY A 285 1.62 -10.35 9.78
C GLY A 285 1.40 -9.43 8.56
N GLY A 286 1.25 -10.00 7.36
CA GLY A 286 1.04 -9.25 6.11
C GLY A 286 -0.44 -8.85 5.89
N PRO A 287 -0.76 -8.21 4.73
CA PRO A 287 -2.15 -7.90 4.35
C PRO A 287 -3.09 -9.10 4.41
N ALA A 288 -2.64 -10.27 3.95
CA ALA A 288 -3.42 -11.51 4.01
C ALA A 288 -3.68 -11.97 5.46
N GLY A 289 -2.65 -11.99 6.32
CA GLY A 289 -2.79 -12.40 7.72
C GLY A 289 -3.67 -11.45 8.54
N GLY A 290 -3.50 -10.13 8.36
CA GLY A 290 -4.32 -9.11 9.01
C GLY A 290 -5.81 -9.23 8.66
N VAL A 291 -6.14 -9.43 7.38
CA VAL A 291 -7.53 -9.68 6.97
C VAL A 291 -8.06 -11.01 7.52
N CYS A 292 -7.23 -12.06 7.53
CA CYS A 292 -7.63 -13.38 8.00
C CYS A 292 -8.08 -13.36 9.47
N VAL A 293 -7.28 -12.78 10.37
CA VAL A 293 -7.62 -12.74 11.80
C VAL A 293 -8.87 -11.90 12.10
N GLU A 294 -9.05 -10.79 11.40
CA GLU A 294 -10.24 -9.96 11.52
C GLU A 294 -11.47 -10.70 10.98
N THR A 295 -11.35 -11.29 9.79
CA THR A 295 -12.46 -12.05 9.15
C THR A 295 -12.90 -13.23 10.02
N LEU A 296 -11.99 -13.96 10.68
CA LEU A 296 -12.35 -15.05 11.60
C LEU A 296 -13.29 -14.58 12.71
N ARG A 297 -12.99 -13.43 13.34
CA ARG A 297 -13.86 -12.83 14.36
C ARG A 297 -15.17 -12.27 13.77
N GLN A 298 -15.15 -11.76 12.54
CA GLN A 298 -16.35 -11.31 11.83
C GLN A 298 -17.28 -12.47 11.42
N GLN A 299 -16.74 -13.68 11.21
CA GLN A 299 -17.54 -14.87 10.91
C GLN A 299 -18.11 -15.56 12.17
N GLY A 300 -17.63 -15.21 13.36
CA GLY A 300 -18.10 -15.81 14.62
C GLY A 300 -17.17 -16.89 15.20
N PHE A 301 -15.92 -17.02 14.73
CA PHE A 301 -14.95 -17.90 15.38
C PHE A 301 -14.57 -17.33 16.75
N THR A 302 -14.96 -17.99 17.84
CA THR A 302 -14.65 -17.58 19.21
C THR A 302 -13.36 -18.18 19.77
N GLY A 303 -12.76 -19.18 19.10
CA GLY A 303 -11.59 -19.91 19.58
C GLY A 303 -10.29 -19.09 19.63
N ARG A 304 -9.18 -19.75 19.95
CA ARG A 304 -7.87 -19.09 20.01
C ARG A 304 -7.34 -18.76 18.61
N ILE A 305 -6.94 -17.51 18.39
CA ILE A 305 -6.23 -17.07 17.18
C ILE A 305 -4.82 -16.66 17.60
N VAL A 306 -3.79 -17.20 16.93
CA VAL A 306 -2.39 -16.77 17.08
C VAL A 306 -1.83 -16.34 15.74
N MET A 307 -1.50 -15.06 15.59
CA MET A 307 -0.81 -14.51 14.43
C MET A 307 0.68 -14.35 14.73
N VAL A 308 1.52 -15.06 13.98
CA VAL A 308 2.97 -15.07 14.11
C VAL A 308 3.58 -14.19 13.03
N SER A 309 4.43 -13.23 13.39
CA SER A 309 5.07 -12.30 12.45
C SER A 309 6.57 -12.13 12.74
N LYS A 310 7.39 -12.32 11.69
CA LYS A 310 8.83 -12.08 11.72
C LYS A 310 9.15 -10.61 12.00
N GLU A 311 8.37 -9.70 11.43
CA GLU A 311 8.54 -8.26 11.58
C GLU A 311 8.09 -7.80 12.99
N PRO A 312 8.70 -6.75 13.56
CA PRO A 312 8.36 -6.20 14.89
C PRO A 312 7.04 -5.41 14.90
N TYR A 313 6.24 -5.49 13.83
CA TYR A 313 5.11 -4.60 13.55
C TYR A 313 3.80 -5.38 13.37
N LEU A 314 2.69 -4.79 13.84
CA LEU A 314 1.34 -5.25 13.52
C LEU A 314 1.06 -5.07 12.01
N PRO A 315 0.10 -5.80 11.42
CA PRO A 315 -0.25 -5.69 10.01
C PRO A 315 -0.46 -4.26 9.51
N TYR A 316 0.18 -3.94 8.38
CA TYR A 316 0.30 -2.58 7.87
C TYR A 316 0.32 -2.52 6.33
N ASP A 317 0.00 -1.34 5.78
CA ASP A 317 -0.05 -1.06 4.33
C ASP A 317 1.36 -1.05 3.71
N ARG A 318 1.77 -2.21 3.21
CA ARG A 318 3.07 -2.40 2.53
C ARG A 318 3.18 -1.62 1.21
N VAL A 319 2.07 -1.15 0.61
CA VAL A 319 2.10 -0.37 -0.65
C VAL A 319 2.74 1.00 -0.45
N LYS A 320 2.73 1.53 0.79
CA LYS A 320 3.36 2.80 1.16
C LYS A 320 4.87 2.73 1.32
N VAL A 321 5.43 1.56 1.65
CA VAL A 321 6.86 1.37 1.97
C VAL A 321 7.77 1.88 0.85
N SER A 322 7.46 1.56 -0.41
CA SER A 322 8.23 2.00 -1.58
C SER A 322 7.91 3.44 -2.05
N LYS A 323 6.91 4.11 -1.46
CA LYS A 323 6.32 5.37 -1.97
C LYS A 323 6.40 6.54 -0.98
N SER A 324 6.64 6.30 0.29
CA SER A 324 6.55 7.33 1.35
C SER A 324 7.51 7.00 2.50
N PHE A 325 8.81 7.28 2.29
CA PHE A 325 9.86 6.92 3.24
C PHE A 325 9.78 7.70 4.57
N ASP A 326 9.22 8.91 4.58
CA ASP A 326 9.03 9.70 5.81
C ASP A 326 7.75 9.31 6.60
N ALA A 327 7.01 8.29 6.16
CA ALA A 327 5.83 7.81 6.90
C ALA A 327 6.26 7.05 8.17
N LYS A 328 5.62 7.32 9.30
CA LYS A 328 5.78 6.53 10.52
C LYS A 328 4.96 5.25 10.46
N ILE A 329 5.42 4.18 11.11
CA ILE A 329 4.77 2.86 11.08
C ILE A 329 3.32 2.89 11.59
N GLU A 330 3.00 3.70 12.60
CA GLU A 330 1.66 3.80 13.18
C GLU A 330 0.63 4.31 12.16
N ALA A 331 1.06 5.16 11.21
CA ALA A 331 0.22 5.67 10.12
C ALA A 331 0.08 4.68 8.95
N LEU A 332 0.85 3.58 8.96
CA LEU A 332 0.75 2.48 8.00
C LEU A 332 -0.04 1.29 8.56
N GLN A 333 0.01 1.10 9.88
CA GLN A 333 -0.70 0.01 10.56
C GLN A 333 -2.21 0.11 10.34
N TYR A 334 -2.83 -1.05 10.14
CA TYR A 334 -4.26 -1.16 9.91
C TYR A 334 -5.11 -0.92 11.17
N ARG A 335 -4.57 -1.39 12.30
CA ARG A 335 -5.21 -1.47 13.60
C ARG A 335 -4.14 -1.23 14.68
N GLU A 336 -4.52 -0.56 15.76
CA GLU A 336 -3.67 -0.39 16.94
C GLU A 336 -3.62 -1.69 17.78
N ALA A 337 -2.68 -1.79 18.73
CA ALA A 337 -2.56 -2.98 19.58
C ALA A 337 -3.86 -3.32 20.35
N ALA A 338 -4.52 -2.29 20.89
CA ALA A 338 -5.75 -2.43 21.69
C ALA A 338 -6.90 -3.13 20.93
N PHE A 339 -6.94 -3.04 19.59
CA PHE A 339 -7.90 -3.76 18.76
C PHE A 339 -7.67 -5.28 18.82
N TYR A 340 -6.41 -5.72 18.71
CA TYR A 340 -6.09 -7.14 18.76
C TYR A 340 -6.34 -7.72 20.16
N ASP A 341 -6.05 -6.94 21.20
CA ASP A 341 -6.36 -7.29 22.60
C ASP A 341 -7.87 -7.40 22.82
N GLU A 342 -8.67 -6.44 22.33
CA GLU A 342 -10.14 -6.42 22.49
C GLU A 342 -10.82 -7.68 21.95
N TYR A 343 -10.36 -8.18 20.80
CA TYR A 343 -10.91 -9.38 20.16
C TYR A 343 -10.13 -10.67 20.50
N GLY A 344 -9.17 -10.60 21.43
CA GLY A 344 -8.39 -11.74 21.90
C GLY A 344 -7.63 -12.44 20.75
N ILE A 345 -6.97 -11.65 19.90
CA ILE A 345 -6.10 -12.10 18.80
C ILE A 345 -4.66 -11.98 19.28
N GLU A 346 -3.97 -13.11 19.50
CA GLU A 346 -2.60 -13.10 20.01
C GLU A 346 -1.63 -12.70 18.88
N THR A 347 -0.84 -11.64 19.08
CA THR A 347 0.12 -11.12 18.08
C THR A 347 1.56 -11.39 18.50
N TRP A 348 2.19 -12.38 17.90
CA TRP A 348 3.54 -12.85 18.24
C TRP A 348 4.54 -12.26 17.24
N LEU A 349 4.97 -11.02 17.54
CA LEU A 349 5.90 -10.23 16.73
C LEU A 349 7.37 -10.59 17.04
N ASN A 350 8.29 -10.35 16.09
CA ASN A 350 9.69 -10.83 16.14
C ASN A 350 9.81 -12.38 16.24
N VAL A 351 8.78 -13.12 15.81
CA VAL A 351 8.76 -14.57 15.85
C VAL A 351 8.42 -15.10 14.47
N GLU A 352 9.23 -16.03 13.94
CA GLU A 352 8.96 -16.68 12.67
C GLU A 352 8.74 -18.18 12.84
N ALA A 353 7.97 -18.77 11.94
CA ALA A 353 7.87 -20.22 11.84
C ALA A 353 9.16 -20.78 11.23
N THR A 354 9.79 -21.72 11.93
CA THR A 354 11.05 -22.36 11.54
C THR A 354 10.83 -23.77 11.01
N LYS A 355 9.72 -24.41 11.38
CA LYS A 355 9.32 -25.73 10.86
C LYS A 355 7.82 -25.97 10.99
N VAL A 356 7.21 -26.59 9.99
CA VAL A 356 5.86 -27.17 10.07
C VAL A 356 5.93 -28.70 10.05
N CYS A 357 5.16 -29.36 10.91
CA CYS A 357 4.93 -30.81 10.91
C CYS A 357 3.44 -31.06 10.60
N GLY A 358 3.07 -31.16 9.31
CA GLY A 358 1.68 -31.18 8.86
C GLY A 358 0.83 -32.28 9.50
N ASP A 359 1.31 -33.52 9.46
CA ASP A 359 0.60 -34.70 10.01
C ASP A 359 0.34 -34.60 11.52
N LYS A 360 1.23 -33.92 12.26
CA LYS A 360 1.11 -33.70 13.70
C LYS A 360 0.32 -32.44 14.05
N LYS A 361 -0.02 -31.62 13.05
CA LYS A 361 -0.55 -30.26 13.18
C LYS A 361 0.21 -29.40 14.18
N ILE A 362 1.54 -29.36 14.04
CA ILE A 362 2.43 -28.56 14.91
C ILE A 362 3.28 -27.63 14.04
N VAL A 363 3.38 -26.37 14.46
CA VAL A 363 4.39 -25.42 13.97
C VAL A 363 5.40 -25.12 15.08
N THR A 364 6.69 -25.14 14.75
CA THR A 364 7.80 -24.73 15.62
C THR A 364 8.27 -23.34 15.23
N LEU A 365 8.62 -22.54 16.23
CA LEU A 365 8.89 -21.11 16.10
C LEU A 365 10.34 -20.75 16.47
N SER A 366 10.82 -19.59 16.03
CA SER A 366 12.18 -19.10 16.28
C SER A 366 12.51 -18.86 17.75
N ASN A 367 11.50 -18.63 18.60
CA ASN A 367 11.63 -18.48 20.05
C ASN A 367 11.69 -19.83 20.80
N GLY A 368 11.80 -20.96 20.10
CA GLY A 368 11.83 -22.31 20.66
C GLY A 368 10.48 -22.88 21.09
N MET A 369 9.40 -22.09 21.03
CA MET A 369 8.04 -22.58 21.28
C MET A 369 7.54 -23.43 20.10
N SER A 370 6.53 -24.25 20.37
CA SER A 370 5.76 -24.94 19.33
C SER A 370 4.27 -24.83 19.63
N ILE A 371 3.45 -24.60 18.60
CA ILE A 371 2.00 -24.47 18.71
C ILE A 371 1.36 -25.65 17.99
N LYS A 372 0.50 -26.39 18.69
CA LYS A 372 -0.44 -27.34 18.07
C LYS A 372 -1.66 -26.56 17.58
N TYR A 373 -2.12 -26.84 16.37
CA TYR A 373 -3.24 -26.14 15.73
C TYR A 373 -4.33 -27.11 15.24
N ASP A 374 -5.54 -26.60 15.10
CA ASP A 374 -6.64 -27.30 14.44
C ASP A 374 -6.63 -27.02 12.93
N LYS A 375 -6.41 -25.74 12.58
CA LYS A 375 -6.15 -25.23 11.22
C LYS A 375 -5.08 -24.14 11.21
N MET A 376 -4.39 -23.99 10.08
CA MET A 376 -3.33 -23.01 9.89
C MET A 376 -3.47 -22.29 8.56
N PHE A 377 -3.22 -20.98 8.53
CA PHE A 377 -3.11 -20.17 7.33
C PHE A 377 -1.67 -19.72 7.12
N ILE A 378 -1.08 -20.03 5.96
CA ILE A 378 0.27 -19.64 5.58
C ILE A 378 0.20 -18.42 4.66
N ALA A 379 0.66 -17.28 5.18
CA ALA A 379 0.63 -15.97 4.53
C ALA A 379 1.99 -15.27 4.61
N THR A 380 3.09 -16.04 4.58
CA THR A 380 4.47 -15.55 4.74
C THR A 380 4.99 -14.72 3.57
N GLY A 381 4.23 -14.66 2.46
CA GLY A 381 4.53 -13.85 1.28
C GLY A 381 5.88 -14.19 0.66
N SER A 382 6.56 -13.17 0.12
CA SER A 382 7.83 -13.32 -0.60
C SER A 382 8.94 -12.41 -0.06
N ALA A 383 10.19 -12.79 -0.28
CA ALA A 383 11.39 -11.98 -0.03
C ALA A 383 12.05 -11.53 -1.35
N PRO A 384 12.72 -10.37 -1.41
CA PRO A 384 13.44 -9.91 -2.60
C PRO A 384 14.52 -10.89 -3.08
N THR A 385 14.72 -10.98 -4.40
CA THR A 385 15.80 -11.77 -5.00
C THR A 385 17.05 -10.92 -5.15
N ILE A 386 18.10 -11.25 -4.42
CA ILE A 386 19.46 -10.71 -4.64
C ILE A 386 20.08 -11.47 -5.83
N PRO A 387 20.52 -10.79 -6.90
CA PRO A 387 21.18 -11.44 -8.03
C PRO A 387 22.62 -11.81 -7.66
N PRO A 388 23.18 -12.91 -8.21
CA PRO A 388 24.57 -13.31 -7.96
C PRO A 388 25.54 -12.39 -8.73
N ILE A 389 25.77 -11.20 -8.18
CA ILE A 389 26.72 -10.20 -8.69
C ILE A 389 27.74 -9.96 -7.58
N ASP A 390 29.03 -9.94 -7.93
CA ASP A 390 30.09 -9.67 -6.98
C ASP A 390 29.94 -8.27 -6.37
N GLY A 391 30.09 -8.16 -5.05
CA GLY A 391 29.81 -6.93 -4.27
C GLY A 391 28.34 -6.72 -3.89
N SER A 392 27.41 -7.63 -4.23
CA SER A 392 26.00 -7.56 -3.81
C SER A 392 25.76 -7.65 -2.29
N ASN A 393 26.80 -7.97 -1.52
CA ASN A 393 26.82 -8.06 -0.06
C ASN A 393 27.41 -6.81 0.64
N LEU A 394 27.72 -5.74 -0.08
CA LEU A 394 28.18 -4.46 0.50
C LEU A 394 27.04 -3.78 1.28
N LYS A 395 27.38 -3.03 2.34
CA LYS A 395 26.43 -2.56 3.38
C LYS A 395 25.24 -1.73 2.86
N ASN A 396 25.48 -0.92 1.85
CA ASN A 396 24.56 -0.01 1.17
C ASN A 396 24.15 -0.54 -0.23
N VAL A 397 24.22 -1.86 -0.42
CA VAL A 397 23.50 -2.57 -1.49
C VAL A 397 22.27 -3.21 -0.84
N VAL A 398 21.08 -2.69 -1.17
CA VAL A 398 19.86 -2.93 -0.40
C VAL A 398 18.68 -3.36 -1.27
N THR A 399 17.68 -3.97 -0.65
CA THR A 399 16.38 -4.31 -1.27
C THR A 399 15.25 -3.56 -0.56
N VAL A 400 14.03 -3.57 -1.11
CA VAL A 400 12.85 -2.96 -0.44
C VAL A 400 11.70 -3.96 -0.33
N ARG A 401 11.30 -4.27 0.90
CA ARG A 401 10.15 -5.12 1.22
C ARG A 401 9.49 -4.78 2.57
N GLY A 402 10.28 -4.61 3.63
CA GLY A 402 9.84 -4.27 4.99
C GLY A 402 9.83 -2.77 5.25
N TYR A 403 9.22 -2.35 6.37
CA TYR A 403 9.27 -0.95 6.80
C TYR A 403 10.71 -0.50 7.10
N ASP A 404 11.50 -1.34 7.76
CA ASP A 404 12.91 -1.05 8.07
C ASP A 404 13.74 -0.77 6.82
N ASP A 405 13.46 -1.42 5.68
CA ASP A 405 14.18 -1.18 4.42
C ASP A 405 14.02 0.27 3.94
N SER A 406 12.82 0.86 4.08
CA SER A 406 12.59 2.25 3.66
C SER A 406 13.25 3.25 4.61
N GLN A 407 13.28 2.95 5.91
CA GLN A 407 13.98 3.76 6.91
C GLN A 407 15.49 3.70 6.73
N ASN A 408 16.03 2.51 6.45
CA ASN A 408 17.46 2.31 6.14
C ASN A 408 17.87 3.08 4.88
N ILE A 409 17.09 2.98 3.79
CA ILE A 409 17.33 3.79 2.58
C ILE A 409 17.28 5.29 2.89
N ARG A 410 16.28 5.74 3.66
CA ARG A 410 16.13 7.16 4.03
C ARG A 410 17.31 7.71 4.83
N ALA A 411 17.95 6.87 5.65
CA ALA A 411 19.14 7.21 6.43
C ALA A 411 20.45 7.18 5.62
N LEU A 412 20.52 6.36 4.56
CA LEU A 412 21.70 6.23 3.69
C LEU A 412 21.83 7.34 2.63
N VAL A 413 20.80 8.17 2.40
CA VAL A 413 20.77 9.17 1.32
C VAL A 413 20.74 10.61 1.81
N ASN A 414 21.37 11.47 1.02
CA ASN A 414 21.44 12.92 1.19
C ASN A 414 21.58 13.61 -0.18
N GLU A 415 21.59 14.94 -0.18
CA GLU A 415 21.64 15.77 -1.40
C GLU A 415 22.88 15.56 -2.29
N THR A 416 23.97 14.96 -1.78
CA THR A 416 25.18 14.64 -2.55
C THR A 416 25.25 13.20 -3.04
N SER A 417 24.27 12.35 -2.68
CA SER A 417 24.27 10.92 -2.98
C SER A 417 23.97 10.61 -4.45
N ASN A 418 24.67 9.62 -5.01
CA ASN A 418 24.38 9.03 -6.32
C ASN A 418 23.71 7.68 -6.11
N VAL A 419 22.44 7.56 -6.50
CA VAL A 419 21.65 6.34 -6.29
C VAL A 419 21.53 5.56 -7.60
N VAL A 420 21.77 4.26 -7.57
CA VAL A 420 21.50 3.36 -8.70
C VAL A 420 20.38 2.39 -8.31
N CYS A 421 19.40 2.19 -9.17
CA CYS A 421 18.34 1.20 -9.02
C CYS A 421 18.49 0.13 -10.11
N LEU A 422 18.74 -1.12 -9.73
CA LEU A 422 18.78 -2.24 -10.67
C LEU A 422 17.39 -2.86 -10.83
N GLY A 423 16.86 -2.80 -12.05
CA GLY A 423 15.51 -3.28 -12.41
C GLY A 423 14.63 -2.14 -12.94
N SER A 424 13.78 -2.45 -13.91
CA SER A 424 12.90 -1.48 -14.58
C SER A 424 11.40 -1.79 -14.37
N SER A 425 11.08 -2.27 -13.16
CA SER A 425 9.72 -2.59 -12.69
C SER A 425 9.36 -1.78 -11.44
N PHE A 426 8.12 -1.95 -10.95
CA PHE A 426 7.47 -1.06 -9.98
C PHE A 426 8.34 -0.62 -8.80
N ILE A 427 8.98 -1.55 -8.07
CA ILE A 427 9.78 -1.19 -6.88
C ILE A 427 10.93 -0.23 -7.22
N ALA A 428 11.72 -0.53 -8.24
CA ALA A 428 12.85 0.32 -8.63
C ALA A 428 12.40 1.70 -9.13
N LEU A 429 11.29 1.74 -9.87
CA LEU A 429 10.71 2.99 -10.39
C LEU A 429 10.08 3.83 -9.27
N GLU A 430 9.41 3.21 -8.30
CA GLU A 430 8.82 3.90 -7.15
C GLU A 430 9.90 4.48 -6.23
N VAL A 431 10.97 3.72 -5.96
CA VAL A 431 12.15 4.22 -5.22
C VAL A 431 12.84 5.37 -5.98
N ALA A 432 13.02 5.23 -7.30
CA ALA A 432 13.62 6.28 -8.12
C ALA A 432 12.81 7.59 -8.05
N GLN A 433 11.49 7.48 -8.16
CA GLN A 433 10.56 8.61 -8.01
C GLN A 433 10.57 9.22 -6.60
N ALA A 434 10.65 8.40 -5.55
CA ALA A 434 10.66 8.88 -4.16
C ALA A 434 11.93 9.69 -3.84
N LEU A 435 13.07 9.29 -4.43
CA LEU A 435 14.39 9.85 -4.12
C LEU A 435 14.89 10.94 -5.08
N VAL A 436 14.41 11.03 -6.33
CA VAL A 436 14.97 11.94 -7.37
C VAL A 436 15.09 13.42 -6.97
N LYS A 437 14.31 13.89 -6.00
CA LYS A 437 14.36 15.28 -5.49
C LYS A 437 15.23 15.47 -4.24
N GLN A 438 15.80 14.40 -3.70
CA GLN A 438 16.50 14.35 -2.41
C GLN A 438 17.99 14.00 -2.53
N VAL A 439 18.47 13.69 -3.75
CA VAL A 439 19.80 13.14 -4.03
C VAL A 439 20.45 13.84 -5.24
N ALA A 440 21.77 13.74 -5.40
CA ALA A 440 22.50 14.41 -6.48
C ALA A 440 22.19 13.80 -7.85
N SER A 441 22.07 12.47 -7.93
CA SER A 441 21.66 11.78 -9.14
C SER A 441 20.93 10.48 -8.81
N ILE A 442 20.04 10.06 -9.71
CA ILE A 442 19.41 8.75 -9.63
C ILE A 442 19.35 8.09 -11.00
N THR A 443 19.79 6.84 -11.08
CA THR A 443 19.93 6.09 -12.33
C THR A 443 19.24 4.74 -12.22
N VAL A 444 18.28 4.46 -13.10
CA VAL A 444 17.63 3.15 -13.23
C VAL A 444 18.33 2.37 -14.34
N VAL A 445 18.77 1.15 -14.03
CA VAL A 445 19.41 0.22 -14.98
C VAL A 445 18.45 -0.94 -15.25
N GLY A 446 18.00 -1.10 -16.49
CA GLY A 446 17.03 -2.10 -16.91
C GLY A 446 17.52 -2.97 -18.07
N ARG A 447 17.30 -4.29 -17.98
CA ARG A 447 17.71 -5.26 -19.03
C ARG A 447 16.84 -5.23 -20.28
N GLY A 448 15.57 -4.84 -20.16
CA GLY A 448 14.67 -4.69 -21.30
C GLY A 448 14.87 -3.34 -22.01
N ALA A 449 14.28 -3.18 -23.19
CA ALA A 449 14.31 -1.90 -23.92
C ALA A 449 13.50 -0.81 -23.21
N TYR A 450 12.39 -1.18 -22.55
CA TYR A 450 11.50 -0.25 -21.87
C TYR A 450 11.13 -0.75 -20.45
N PRO A 451 10.84 0.15 -19.50
CA PRO A 451 10.29 -0.20 -18.20
C PRO A 451 8.87 -0.76 -18.35
N LEU A 452 8.47 -1.63 -17.42
CA LEU A 452 7.10 -2.17 -17.31
C LEU A 452 6.53 -2.90 -18.56
N SER A 453 7.32 -3.19 -19.61
CA SER A 453 6.83 -3.88 -20.82
C SER A 453 6.08 -5.19 -20.54
N ALA A 454 6.49 -5.97 -19.54
CA ALA A 454 5.82 -7.21 -19.17
C ALA A 454 4.40 -7.01 -18.58
N SER A 455 4.08 -5.82 -18.08
CA SER A 455 2.78 -5.48 -17.49
C SER A 455 1.93 -4.57 -18.37
N PHE A 456 2.57 -3.68 -19.16
CA PHE A 456 1.88 -2.66 -19.95
C PHE A 456 2.22 -2.67 -21.45
N GLY A 457 3.06 -3.60 -21.94
CA GLY A 457 3.52 -3.60 -23.32
C GLY A 457 4.53 -2.49 -23.63
N ASN A 458 5.13 -2.55 -24.82
CA ASN A 458 6.27 -1.70 -25.18
C ASN A 458 5.91 -0.23 -25.37
N GLU A 459 4.78 0.11 -25.99
CA GLU A 459 4.38 1.51 -26.27
C GLU A 459 4.16 2.31 -24.97
N ILE A 460 3.45 1.71 -23.99
CA ILE A 460 3.24 2.32 -22.68
C ILE A 460 4.56 2.36 -21.90
N GLY A 461 5.37 1.30 -21.98
CA GLY A 461 6.70 1.26 -21.37
C GLY A 461 7.62 2.38 -21.89
N GLU A 462 7.63 2.63 -23.20
CA GLU A 462 8.38 3.73 -23.82
C GLU A 462 7.86 5.10 -23.37
N ARG A 463 6.55 5.28 -23.26
CA ARG A 463 5.99 6.53 -22.72
C ARG A 463 6.32 6.72 -21.23
N VAL A 464 6.36 5.66 -20.44
CA VAL A 464 6.83 5.69 -19.04
C VAL A 464 8.34 5.99 -18.97
N LEU A 465 9.16 5.44 -19.88
CA LEU A 465 10.58 5.79 -20.00
C LEU A 465 10.76 7.30 -20.18
N ARG A 466 10.02 7.90 -21.13
CA ARG A 466 10.02 9.36 -21.32
C ARG A 466 9.61 10.11 -20.06
N LEU A 467 8.54 9.68 -19.38
CA LEU A 467 8.06 10.33 -18.14
C LEU A 467 9.15 10.36 -17.04
N PHE A 468 9.94 9.31 -16.91
CA PHE A 468 11.03 9.25 -15.93
C PHE A 468 12.19 10.17 -16.30
N ILE A 469 12.56 10.24 -17.59
CA ILE A 469 13.57 11.16 -18.11
C ILE A 469 13.13 12.62 -17.95
N GLU A 470 11.87 12.95 -18.28
CA GLU A 470 11.25 14.26 -18.04
C GLU A 470 11.35 14.70 -16.56
N ASN A 471 11.30 13.74 -15.63
CA ASN A 471 11.42 13.96 -14.19
C ASN A 471 12.86 13.79 -13.66
N LYS A 472 13.88 13.86 -14.54
CA LYS A 472 15.31 13.85 -14.21
C LYS A 472 15.85 12.55 -13.63
N VAL A 473 15.18 11.42 -13.87
CA VAL A 473 15.75 10.09 -13.62
C VAL A 473 16.58 9.69 -14.83
N ASN A 474 17.86 9.32 -14.63
CA ASN A 474 18.67 8.74 -15.70
C ASN A 474 18.17 7.31 -15.96
N MET A 475 17.86 6.98 -17.21
CA MET A 475 17.31 5.67 -17.57
C MET A 475 18.25 4.96 -18.53
N ILE A 476 18.93 3.91 -18.06
CA ILE A 476 19.86 3.10 -18.86
C ILE A 476 19.17 1.75 -19.13
N MET A 477 18.63 1.62 -20.33
CA MET A 477 17.90 0.44 -20.79
C MET A 477 18.79 -0.49 -21.62
N ASN A 478 18.34 -1.72 -21.88
CA ASN A 478 19.14 -2.80 -22.51
C ASN A 478 20.49 -3.08 -21.83
N SER A 479 20.57 -2.86 -20.51
CA SER A 479 21.82 -2.95 -19.74
C SER A 479 21.64 -3.67 -18.40
N GLY A 480 22.75 -4.05 -17.77
CA GLY A 480 22.80 -4.64 -16.44
C GLY A 480 24.08 -4.25 -15.72
N ILE A 481 24.14 -4.54 -14.42
CA ILE A 481 25.38 -4.41 -13.65
C ILE A 481 26.20 -5.70 -13.82
N LYS A 482 27.48 -5.53 -14.15
CA LYS A 482 28.50 -6.56 -14.29
C LYS A 482 29.23 -6.79 -12.96
N GLU A 483 29.58 -5.71 -12.27
CA GLU A 483 30.35 -5.74 -11.01
C GLU A 483 29.94 -4.56 -10.10
N ILE A 484 29.94 -4.77 -8.79
CA ILE A 484 29.67 -3.75 -7.78
C ILE A 484 30.94 -3.54 -6.96
N LEU A 485 31.54 -2.34 -7.03
CA LEU A 485 32.82 -2.05 -6.41
C LEU A 485 32.65 -1.23 -5.13
N GLY A 486 33.24 -1.74 -4.05
CA GLY A 486 33.20 -1.13 -2.72
C GLY A 486 34.42 -0.29 -2.36
N ASN A 487 34.23 0.65 -1.44
CA ASN A 487 35.28 1.37 -0.73
C ASN A 487 35.90 0.51 0.39
N LYS A 488 36.86 1.08 1.13
CA LYS A 488 37.55 0.40 2.23
C LYS A 488 36.65 0.08 3.43
N ASP A 489 35.53 0.77 3.56
CA ASP A 489 34.58 0.62 4.66
C ASP A 489 33.50 -0.45 4.38
N GLY A 490 33.54 -1.08 3.20
CA GLY A 490 32.60 -2.14 2.80
C GLY A 490 31.27 -1.61 2.26
N GLU A 491 31.28 -0.40 1.69
CA GLU A 491 30.15 0.27 1.06
C GLU A 491 30.38 0.42 -0.44
N VAL A 492 29.36 0.29 -1.30
CA VAL A 492 29.45 0.60 -2.72
C VAL A 492 29.91 2.05 -2.94
N GLU A 493 30.88 2.19 -3.85
CA GLU A 493 31.40 3.47 -4.34
C GLU A 493 30.99 3.69 -5.82
N LYS A 494 30.91 2.59 -6.59
CA LYS A 494 30.63 2.60 -8.03
C LYS A 494 30.12 1.24 -8.51
N VAL A 495 29.41 1.25 -9.62
CA VAL A 495 28.98 0.04 -10.35
C VAL A 495 29.54 0.05 -11.75
N ILE A 496 29.93 -1.12 -12.26
CA ILE A 496 30.34 -1.32 -13.66
C ILE A 496 29.18 -1.99 -14.39
N LEU A 497 28.79 -1.41 -15.52
CA LEU A 497 27.72 -1.92 -16.37
C LEU A 497 28.23 -3.01 -17.33
N SER A 498 27.30 -3.68 -18.01
CA SER A 498 27.60 -4.74 -18.99
C SER A 498 28.40 -4.28 -20.21
N ASP A 499 28.48 -2.97 -20.47
CA ASP A 499 29.27 -2.33 -21.52
C ASP A 499 30.58 -1.70 -21.00
N ASP A 500 30.99 -2.04 -19.78
CA ASP A 500 32.14 -1.49 -19.04
C ASP A 500 32.01 0.00 -18.65
N THR A 501 30.86 0.64 -18.88
CA THR A 501 30.55 1.98 -18.34
C THR A 501 30.58 1.94 -16.81
N THR A 502 31.31 2.86 -16.18
CA THR A 502 31.37 2.99 -14.71
C THR A 502 30.46 4.13 -14.25
N LEU A 503 29.59 3.87 -13.28
CA LEU A 503 28.74 4.87 -12.62
C LEU A 503 29.14 5.07 -11.16
N PRO A 504 29.26 6.31 -10.64
CA PRO A 504 29.36 6.54 -9.20
C PRO A 504 28.07 6.09 -8.50
N CYS A 505 28.19 5.44 -7.35
CA CYS A 505 27.06 4.84 -6.64
C CYS A 505 27.33 4.84 -5.13
N ASN A 506 26.56 5.61 -4.38
CA ASN A 506 26.58 5.68 -2.91
C ASN A 506 25.44 4.86 -2.28
N LEU A 507 24.48 4.41 -3.08
CA LEU A 507 23.42 3.48 -2.71
C LEU A 507 23.01 2.69 -3.95
N LEU A 508 23.00 1.36 -3.86
CA LEU A 508 22.45 0.48 -4.89
C LEU A 508 21.18 -0.18 -4.38
N VAL A 509 20.06 0.03 -5.07
CA VAL A 509 18.77 -0.57 -4.75
C VAL A 509 18.45 -1.68 -5.75
N LEU A 510 18.23 -2.90 -5.24
CA LEU A 510 17.95 -4.10 -6.01
C LEU A 510 16.44 -4.34 -6.14
N GLY A 511 15.88 -4.00 -7.29
CA GLY A 511 14.48 -4.23 -7.69
C GLY A 511 14.29 -5.47 -8.55
N THR A 512 15.06 -6.52 -8.30
CA THR A 512 15.30 -7.69 -9.18
C THR A 512 14.30 -8.85 -9.01
N GLY A 513 13.08 -8.56 -8.56
CA GLY A 513 12.02 -9.56 -8.32
C GLY A 513 12.05 -10.15 -6.90
N ALA A 514 11.24 -11.17 -6.65
CA ALA A 514 11.05 -11.78 -5.33
C ALA A 514 10.78 -13.29 -5.44
N LYS A 515 10.94 -14.03 -4.33
CA LYS A 515 10.65 -15.47 -4.20
C LYS A 515 9.78 -15.76 -2.97
N PRO A 516 8.84 -16.72 -3.02
CA PRO A 516 8.03 -17.12 -1.87
C PRO A 516 8.88 -17.57 -0.67
N ASN A 517 8.42 -17.23 0.53
CA ASN A 517 9.04 -17.60 1.80
C ASN A 517 8.59 -19.01 2.23
N THR A 518 9.05 -20.06 1.53
CA THR A 518 8.62 -21.46 1.75
C THR A 518 9.63 -22.41 2.40
N LYS A 519 10.89 -21.99 2.59
CA LYS A 519 11.97 -22.89 3.11
C LYS A 519 11.62 -23.64 4.41
N PHE A 520 10.90 -23.00 5.34
CA PHE A 520 10.48 -23.61 6.61
C PHE A 520 9.43 -24.73 6.48
N LEU A 521 8.92 -24.96 5.27
CA LEU A 521 7.97 -26.02 4.92
C LEU A 521 8.65 -27.25 4.30
N GLU A 522 9.97 -27.23 4.10
CA GLU A 522 10.74 -28.41 3.70
C GLU A 522 10.53 -29.55 4.73
N GLY A 523 10.10 -30.72 4.24
CA GLY A 523 9.76 -31.86 5.09
C GLY A 523 8.45 -31.73 5.89
N SER A 524 7.61 -30.71 5.62
CA SER A 524 6.31 -30.55 6.28
C SER A 524 5.21 -31.50 5.77
N GLY A 525 5.40 -32.08 4.58
CA GLY A 525 4.42 -32.85 3.82
C GLY A 525 3.63 -32.03 2.79
N LEU A 526 3.75 -30.70 2.78
CA LEU A 526 3.20 -29.85 1.72
C LEU A 526 3.99 -30.00 0.41
N LYS A 527 3.27 -29.99 -0.72
CA LYS A 527 3.89 -29.92 -2.05
C LYS A 527 4.26 -28.46 -2.38
N ILE A 528 5.56 -28.19 -2.41
CA ILE A 528 6.14 -26.91 -2.85
C ILE A 528 6.47 -27.01 -4.35
N ASN A 529 6.13 -25.97 -5.12
CA ASN A 529 6.43 -25.88 -6.55
C ASN A 529 7.90 -25.47 -6.81
N ALA A 530 8.35 -25.62 -8.06
CA ALA A 530 9.74 -25.31 -8.44
C ALA A 530 10.11 -23.82 -8.32
N ASP A 531 9.13 -22.92 -8.41
CA ASP A 531 9.27 -21.47 -8.16
C ASP A 531 9.20 -21.11 -6.67
N GLY A 532 8.93 -22.09 -5.80
CA GLY A 532 8.72 -21.92 -4.37
C GLY A 532 7.27 -21.66 -3.96
N SER A 533 6.31 -21.54 -4.88
CA SER A 533 4.89 -21.31 -4.55
C SER A 533 4.19 -22.59 -4.04
N ILE A 534 2.96 -22.47 -3.52
CA ILE A 534 2.14 -23.61 -3.08
C ILE A 534 0.78 -23.56 -3.78
N ASN A 535 0.39 -24.64 -4.46
CA ASN A 535 -0.93 -24.76 -5.08
C ASN A 535 -2.04 -24.76 -4.03
N THR A 536 -3.15 -24.09 -4.33
CA THR A 536 -4.40 -24.20 -3.58
C THR A 536 -5.57 -24.58 -4.46
N ASP A 537 -6.65 -25.07 -3.86
CA ASP A 537 -7.97 -25.12 -4.50
C ASP A 537 -8.66 -23.73 -4.49
N MET A 538 -9.91 -23.70 -4.96
CA MET A 538 -10.78 -22.51 -4.98
C MET A 538 -11.22 -22.04 -3.59
N TYR A 539 -10.96 -22.80 -2.52
CA TYR A 539 -11.23 -22.43 -1.13
C TYR A 539 -9.95 -21.96 -0.39
N LEU A 540 -8.83 -21.84 -1.12
CA LEU A 540 -7.46 -21.56 -0.64
C LEU A 540 -6.86 -22.65 0.24
N LYS A 541 -7.39 -23.86 0.15
CA LYS A 541 -6.92 -25.05 0.85
C LYS A 541 -5.74 -25.65 0.09
N SER A 542 -4.71 -26.07 0.82
CA SER A 542 -3.53 -26.73 0.26
C SER A 542 -3.77 -28.23 0.02
N SER A 543 -2.72 -28.98 -0.33
CA SER A 543 -2.75 -30.45 -0.34
C SER A 543 -2.96 -31.10 1.04
N MET A 544 -3.03 -30.32 2.13
CA MET A 544 -3.30 -30.78 3.49
C MET A 544 -4.56 -30.15 4.05
N GLU A 545 -5.47 -31.01 4.53
CA GLU A 545 -6.83 -30.67 5.01
C GLU A 545 -6.89 -29.48 5.99
N SER A 546 -5.88 -29.35 6.85
CA SER A 546 -5.84 -28.33 7.90
C SER A 546 -4.98 -27.11 7.57
N ILE A 547 -4.47 -27.00 6.33
CA ILE A 547 -3.56 -25.92 5.93
C ILE A 547 -4.11 -25.18 4.72
N TYR A 548 -4.26 -23.86 4.88
CA TYR A 548 -4.67 -22.91 3.86
C TYR A 548 -3.47 -22.01 3.52
N VAL A 549 -3.41 -21.47 2.30
CA VAL A 549 -2.28 -20.62 1.85
C VAL A 549 -2.82 -19.38 1.11
N GLY A 550 -2.20 -18.22 1.33
CA GLY A 550 -2.67 -16.96 0.75
C GLY A 550 -1.61 -15.86 0.66
N GLY A 551 -1.91 -14.77 -0.04
CA GLY A 551 -0.91 -13.77 -0.45
C GLY A 551 0.12 -14.30 -1.45
N ASP A 552 1.25 -13.60 -1.59
CA ASP A 552 2.28 -13.80 -2.63
C ASP A 552 2.89 -15.23 -2.73
N ILE A 553 2.64 -16.09 -1.74
CA ILE A 553 3.10 -17.49 -1.65
C ILE A 553 2.14 -18.49 -2.31
N ALA A 554 0.86 -18.13 -2.47
CA ALA A 554 -0.16 -19.01 -3.02
C ALA A 554 -0.16 -18.97 -4.56
N ASN A 555 -0.07 -20.15 -5.18
CA ASN A 555 -0.43 -20.37 -6.57
C ASN A 555 -1.92 -20.75 -6.61
N ALA A 556 -2.78 -19.74 -6.69
CA ALA A 556 -4.21 -19.86 -6.45
C ALA A 556 -5.04 -19.67 -7.73
N PRO A 557 -6.28 -20.22 -7.80
CA PRO A 557 -7.14 -20.06 -8.98
C PRO A 557 -7.56 -18.60 -9.26
N VAL A 558 -7.39 -18.15 -10.50
CA VAL A 558 -7.80 -16.81 -10.94
C VAL A 558 -9.10 -16.89 -11.73
N TYR A 559 -10.20 -16.42 -11.14
CA TYR A 559 -11.55 -16.57 -11.70
C TYR A 559 -11.73 -15.89 -13.08
N SER A 560 -11.15 -14.70 -13.28
CA SER A 560 -11.15 -14.01 -14.59
C SER A 560 -10.42 -14.79 -15.70
N SER A 561 -9.52 -15.70 -15.30
CA SER A 561 -8.63 -16.49 -16.15
C SER A 561 -9.04 -17.97 -16.09
N ASN A 562 -10.35 -18.24 -16.14
CA ASN A 562 -10.93 -19.59 -16.16
C ASN A 562 -10.53 -20.51 -14.97
N ASN A 563 -10.13 -19.93 -13.83
CA ASN A 563 -9.57 -20.62 -12.66
C ASN A 563 -8.18 -21.25 -12.87
N GLU A 564 -7.41 -20.77 -13.86
CA GLU A 564 -5.99 -21.09 -13.97
C GLU A 564 -5.24 -20.68 -12.69
N LEU A 565 -4.27 -21.50 -12.27
CA LEU A 565 -3.46 -21.22 -11.08
C LEU A 565 -2.39 -20.20 -11.41
N ALA A 566 -2.31 -19.11 -10.63
CA ALA A 566 -1.24 -18.14 -10.74
C ALA A 566 -0.74 -17.65 -9.36
N ALA A 567 0.58 -17.50 -9.24
CA ALA A 567 1.25 -16.89 -8.09
C ALA A 567 1.39 -15.37 -8.30
N ILE A 568 0.33 -14.62 -7.99
CA ILE A 568 0.25 -13.17 -8.24
C ILE A 568 0.59 -12.40 -6.95
N GLY A 569 1.78 -11.80 -6.91
CA GLY A 569 2.21 -10.92 -5.81
C GLY A 569 1.49 -9.57 -5.83
N HIS A 570 0.23 -9.53 -5.39
CA HIS A 570 -0.59 -8.32 -5.40
C HIS A 570 -1.34 -8.06 -4.08
N TYR A 571 -1.36 -6.80 -3.65
CA TYR A 571 -1.87 -6.37 -2.34
C TYR A 571 -3.38 -6.66 -2.14
N GLN A 572 -4.22 -6.26 -3.11
CA GLN A 572 -5.67 -6.53 -3.07
C GLN A 572 -5.95 -8.04 -3.05
N LEU A 573 -5.22 -8.81 -3.86
CA LEU A 573 -5.41 -10.25 -3.94
C LEU A 573 -4.98 -10.95 -2.65
N ALA A 574 -3.87 -10.50 -2.03
CA ALA A 574 -3.43 -10.99 -0.73
C ALA A 574 -4.49 -10.74 0.36
N GLN A 575 -5.09 -9.55 0.38
CA GLN A 575 -6.20 -9.27 1.30
C GLN A 575 -7.41 -10.18 1.02
N TYR A 576 -7.82 -10.34 -0.24
CA TYR A 576 -8.93 -11.23 -0.60
C TYR A 576 -8.64 -12.69 -0.23
N HIS A 577 -7.38 -13.14 -0.39
CA HIS A 577 -6.94 -14.46 0.06
C HIS A 577 -7.11 -14.65 1.58
N GLY A 578 -6.78 -13.63 2.38
CA GLY A 578 -7.02 -13.64 3.82
C GLY A 578 -8.49 -13.85 4.21
N ARG A 579 -9.41 -13.16 3.52
CA ARG A 579 -10.86 -13.27 3.75
C ARG A 579 -11.39 -14.66 3.39
N ILE A 580 -11.06 -15.17 2.20
CA ILE A 580 -11.53 -16.47 1.72
C ILE A 580 -10.98 -17.61 2.59
N ALA A 581 -9.69 -17.57 2.95
CA ALA A 581 -9.10 -18.55 3.85
C ALA A 581 -9.79 -18.56 5.23
N ALA A 582 -10.07 -17.39 5.82
CA ALA A 582 -10.77 -17.32 7.11
C ALA A 582 -12.18 -17.93 7.07
N ILE A 583 -12.97 -17.60 6.04
CA ILE A 583 -14.32 -18.16 5.85
C ILE A 583 -14.26 -19.69 5.73
N ASN A 584 -13.36 -20.21 4.91
CA ASN A 584 -13.24 -21.64 4.67
C ASN A 584 -12.52 -22.40 5.80
N MET A 585 -11.72 -21.73 6.63
CA MET A 585 -11.22 -22.28 7.89
C MET A 585 -12.34 -22.41 8.92
N PHE A 586 -13.31 -21.50 8.95
CA PHE A 586 -14.41 -21.56 9.92
C PHE A 586 -15.56 -22.50 9.50
N GLU A 587 -15.69 -22.84 8.21
CA GLU A 587 -16.61 -23.86 7.65
C GLU A 587 -18.12 -23.61 7.80
N CYS A 588 -18.59 -22.58 8.51
CA CYS A 588 -20.02 -22.31 8.64
C CYS A 588 -20.74 -22.00 7.32
N ARG A 589 -20.05 -21.39 6.35
CA ARG A 589 -20.58 -21.15 4.99
C ARG A 589 -19.42 -21.03 3.99
N PRO A 590 -19.01 -22.13 3.34
CA PRO A 590 -17.90 -22.12 2.39
C PRO A 590 -18.11 -21.11 1.24
N GLU A 591 -17.05 -20.39 0.88
CA GLU A 591 -17.04 -19.40 -0.20
C GLU A 591 -15.86 -19.63 -1.14
N ILE A 592 -16.12 -19.64 -2.45
CA ILE A 592 -15.07 -19.81 -3.46
C ILE A 592 -14.37 -18.48 -3.76
N LEU A 593 -13.07 -18.53 -4.04
CA LEU A 593 -12.27 -17.42 -4.53
C LEU A 593 -12.73 -17.00 -5.93
N ARG A 594 -13.43 -15.87 -6.05
CA ARG A 594 -13.83 -15.28 -7.35
C ARG A 594 -12.85 -14.19 -7.78
N ALA A 595 -11.55 -14.50 -7.73
CA ALA A 595 -10.48 -13.53 -7.94
C ALA A 595 -10.51 -12.86 -9.33
N VAL A 596 -10.70 -11.54 -9.33
CA VAL A 596 -10.40 -10.65 -10.46
C VAL A 596 -9.29 -9.70 -9.98
N PRO A 597 -8.02 -9.93 -10.37
CA PRO A 597 -6.92 -9.08 -9.92
C PRO A 597 -7.13 -7.62 -10.36
N PHE A 598 -7.00 -6.67 -9.41
CA PHE A 598 -7.08 -5.24 -9.69
C PHE A 598 -5.86 -4.53 -9.09
N PHE A 599 -5.01 -3.96 -9.93
CA PHE A 599 -3.77 -3.26 -9.57
C PHE A 599 -3.87 -1.74 -9.82
N PHE A 600 -3.10 -0.97 -9.06
CA PHE A 600 -2.94 0.47 -9.24
C PHE A 600 -1.52 0.94 -8.90
N THR A 601 -1.05 1.98 -9.56
CA THR A 601 0.15 2.73 -9.13
C THR A 601 0.07 4.21 -9.52
N MET A 602 0.99 5.02 -9.00
CA MET A 602 1.09 6.46 -9.23
C MET A 602 2.52 6.79 -9.66
N LEU A 603 2.70 7.10 -10.95
CA LEU A 603 4.00 7.46 -11.53
C LEU A 603 4.01 8.96 -11.87
N PHE A 604 4.79 9.76 -11.14
CA PHE A 604 4.89 11.22 -11.24
C PHE A 604 3.52 11.93 -11.37
N GLY A 605 2.56 11.53 -10.52
CA GLY A 605 1.20 12.06 -10.50
C GLY A 605 0.24 11.48 -11.55
N LYS A 606 0.73 10.61 -12.46
CA LYS A 606 -0.11 9.84 -13.39
C LYS A 606 -0.60 8.57 -12.70
N GLY A 607 -1.92 8.45 -12.56
CA GLY A 607 -2.56 7.30 -11.94
C GLY A 607 -2.86 6.21 -12.95
N PHE A 608 -2.15 5.09 -12.82
CA PHE A 608 -2.38 3.88 -13.60
C PHE A 608 -3.34 2.95 -12.86
N ARG A 609 -4.25 2.33 -13.61
CA ARG A 609 -5.15 1.26 -13.17
C ARG A 609 -4.95 0.05 -14.07
N PHE A 610 -5.12 -1.16 -13.55
CA PHE A 610 -5.05 -2.39 -14.30
C PHE A 610 -6.00 -3.43 -13.70
N ALA A 611 -6.72 -4.19 -14.51
CA ALA A 611 -7.53 -5.31 -14.05
C ALA A 611 -7.49 -6.50 -15.01
N GLY A 612 -7.68 -7.70 -14.46
CA GLY A 612 -7.58 -8.97 -15.18
C GLY A 612 -6.19 -9.60 -15.09
N HIS A 613 -6.00 -10.73 -15.76
CA HIS A 613 -4.77 -11.51 -15.77
C HIS A 613 -4.74 -12.50 -16.93
N GLY A 614 -3.56 -12.72 -17.51
CA GLY A 614 -3.29 -13.67 -18.58
C GLY A 614 -2.23 -13.14 -19.54
N ASP A 615 -1.64 -14.05 -20.32
CA ASP A 615 -0.71 -13.69 -21.39
C ASP A 615 -1.45 -13.01 -22.55
N PHE A 616 -0.77 -12.04 -23.18
CA PHE A 616 -1.27 -11.30 -24.33
C PHE A 616 -0.27 -11.35 -25.49
N SER A 617 -0.77 -11.21 -26.71
CA SER A 617 0.03 -11.13 -27.94
C SER A 617 -0.16 -9.81 -28.69
N ASP A 618 -1.20 -9.04 -28.35
CA ASP A 618 -1.48 -7.72 -28.94
C ASP A 618 -2.05 -6.75 -27.88
N VAL A 619 -1.91 -5.45 -28.15
CA VAL A 619 -2.41 -4.37 -27.27
C VAL A 619 -3.11 -3.32 -28.12
N VAL A 620 -4.41 -3.13 -27.88
CA VAL A 620 -5.19 -2.05 -28.52
C VAL A 620 -5.24 -0.86 -27.56
N ILE A 621 -4.61 0.27 -27.95
CA ILE A 621 -4.60 1.51 -27.17
C ILE A 621 -5.61 2.50 -27.77
N GLU A 622 -6.52 3.03 -26.95
CA GLU A 622 -7.47 4.08 -27.31
C GLU A 622 -7.21 5.34 -26.47
N GLY A 623 -7.20 6.49 -27.14
CA GLY A 623 -7.06 7.81 -26.53
C GLY A 623 -5.67 8.41 -26.74
N ASP A 624 -5.25 9.27 -25.83
CA ASP A 624 -4.00 10.03 -25.93
C ASP A 624 -2.93 9.37 -25.05
N LEU A 625 -2.12 8.49 -25.65
CA LEU A 625 -0.99 7.85 -24.97
C LEU A 625 0.05 8.89 -24.52
N GLU A 626 0.37 9.87 -25.37
CA GLU A 626 1.43 10.85 -25.10
C GLU A 626 1.06 11.80 -23.94
N GLY A 627 -0.19 12.24 -23.84
CA GLY A 627 -0.72 12.98 -22.70
C GLY A 627 -1.03 12.14 -21.44
N MET A 628 -0.88 10.81 -21.53
CA MET A 628 -1.25 9.83 -20.49
C MET A 628 -2.75 9.87 -20.14
N LYS A 629 -3.61 9.81 -21.17
CA LYS A 629 -5.09 9.79 -21.12
C LYS A 629 -5.67 8.71 -22.04
N PHE A 630 -5.36 7.45 -21.72
CA PHE A 630 -5.65 6.31 -22.60
C PHE A 630 -6.28 5.13 -21.84
N VAL A 631 -6.86 4.22 -22.61
CA VAL A 631 -7.26 2.86 -22.23
C VAL A 631 -6.47 1.88 -23.08
N ALA A 632 -5.97 0.80 -22.49
CA ALA A 632 -5.22 -0.23 -23.21
C ALA A 632 -5.84 -1.60 -22.93
N TYR A 633 -6.23 -2.30 -24.00
CA TYR A 633 -6.84 -3.62 -23.97
C TYR A 633 -5.80 -4.66 -24.39
N PHE A 634 -5.48 -5.60 -23.51
CA PHE A 634 -4.48 -6.64 -23.74
C PHE A 634 -5.19 -7.90 -24.25
N ILE A 635 -4.83 -8.34 -25.45
CA ILE A 635 -5.56 -9.36 -26.21
C ILE A 635 -4.67 -10.59 -26.39
N ASN A 636 -5.21 -11.78 -26.10
CA ASN A 636 -4.50 -13.05 -26.31
C ASN A 636 -4.68 -13.58 -27.75
N ASN A 637 -4.05 -14.72 -28.05
CA ASN A 637 -4.14 -15.38 -29.36
C ASN A 637 -5.54 -15.91 -29.73
N GLU A 638 -6.51 -15.87 -28.81
CA GLU A 638 -7.90 -16.28 -29.02
C GLU A 638 -8.85 -15.07 -29.17
N ASP A 639 -8.29 -13.88 -29.41
CA ASP A 639 -8.99 -12.59 -29.44
C ASP A 639 -9.74 -12.22 -28.16
N LYS A 640 -9.47 -12.89 -27.02
CA LYS A 640 -10.00 -12.55 -25.70
C LYS A 640 -9.19 -11.39 -25.10
N VAL A 641 -9.88 -10.38 -24.57
CA VAL A 641 -9.26 -9.35 -23.72
C VAL A 641 -9.02 -9.98 -22.34
N VAL A 642 -7.76 -10.23 -22.01
CA VAL A 642 -7.36 -10.87 -20.74
C VAL A 642 -7.20 -9.85 -19.61
N SER A 643 -6.79 -8.64 -19.95
CA SER A 643 -6.66 -7.51 -19.01
C SER A 643 -6.89 -6.16 -19.69
N VAL A 644 -7.18 -5.14 -18.87
CA VAL A 644 -7.33 -3.74 -19.30
C VAL A 644 -6.55 -2.83 -18.37
N ALA A 645 -5.77 -1.92 -18.94
CA ALA A 645 -5.13 -0.82 -18.22
C ALA A 645 -5.75 0.53 -18.60
N SER A 646 -5.60 1.52 -17.73
CA SER A 646 -5.87 2.92 -18.07
C SER A 646 -4.93 3.88 -17.35
N CYS A 647 -4.79 5.07 -17.92
CA CYS A 647 -4.33 6.25 -17.19
C CYS A 647 -5.27 7.41 -17.51
N GLY A 648 -5.81 8.07 -16.49
CA GLY A 648 -6.68 9.25 -16.66
C GLY A 648 -8.04 8.98 -17.35
N ARG A 649 -8.52 7.74 -17.37
CA ARG A 649 -9.77 7.29 -18.02
C ARG A 649 -10.66 6.44 -17.10
N ASP A 650 -10.61 6.69 -15.79
CA ASP A 650 -11.49 6.03 -14.80
C ASP A 650 -12.98 6.32 -15.14
N PRO A 651 -13.92 5.36 -14.96
CA PRO A 651 -13.77 4.09 -14.24
C PRO A 651 -13.59 2.85 -15.14
N VAL A 652 -13.10 2.98 -16.38
CA VAL A 652 -13.11 1.89 -17.39
C VAL A 652 -12.50 0.55 -16.92
N VAL A 653 -11.44 0.59 -16.11
CA VAL A 653 -10.81 -0.62 -15.55
C VAL A 653 -11.67 -1.27 -14.46
N ALA A 654 -12.39 -0.48 -13.65
CA ALA A 654 -13.37 -1.00 -12.70
C ALA A 654 -14.59 -1.59 -13.43
N GLN A 655 -14.98 -1.02 -14.57
CA GLN A 655 -16.04 -1.58 -15.42
C GLN A 655 -15.64 -2.95 -15.99
N PHE A 656 -14.37 -3.11 -16.40
CA PHE A 656 -13.84 -4.38 -16.90
C PHE A 656 -13.75 -5.43 -15.78
N ALA A 657 -13.26 -5.05 -14.60
CA ALA A 657 -13.22 -5.94 -13.43
C ALA A 657 -14.63 -6.41 -13.02
N GLU A 658 -15.61 -5.51 -13.07
CA GLU A 658 -17.00 -5.87 -12.76
C GLU A 658 -17.57 -6.85 -13.80
N LEU A 659 -17.36 -6.61 -15.10
CA LEU A 659 -17.74 -7.52 -16.17
C LEU A 659 -17.16 -8.93 -15.95
N GLN A 660 -15.85 -9.05 -15.71
CA GLN A 660 -15.18 -10.34 -15.48
C GLN A 660 -15.72 -11.06 -14.25
N SER A 661 -16.00 -10.35 -13.16
CA SER A 661 -16.49 -10.96 -11.92
C SER A 661 -17.88 -11.59 -12.05
N GLN A 662 -18.69 -11.12 -13.00
CA GLN A 662 -20.00 -11.64 -13.38
C GLN A 662 -19.90 -12.79 -14.40
N GLY A 663 -18.70 -13.25 -14.73
CA GLY A 663 -18.42 -14.24 -15.78
C GLY A 663 -18.52 -13.68 -17.20
N GLY A 664 -18.59 -12.35 -17.35
CA GLY A 664 -18.57 -11.69 -18.65
C GLY A 664 -17.20 -11.79 -19.31
N THR A 665 -17.19 -11.89 -20.64
CA THR A 665 -15.97 -11.91 -21.46
C THR A 665 -16.03 -10.78 -22.47
N LEU A 666 -14.87 -10.14 -22.70
CA LEU A 666 -14.66 -9.13 -23.71
C LEU A 666 -13.70 -9.68 -24.78
N THR A 667 -13.95 -9.38 -26.04
CA THR A 667 -13.15 -9.84 -27.19
C THR A 667 -12.75 -8.67 -28.09
N ARG A 668 -11.76 -8.87 -28.96
CA ARG A 668 -11.37 -7.88 -30.00
C ARG A 668 -12.58 -7.35 -30.78
N LYS A 669 -13.54 -8.21 -31.11
CA LYS A 669 -14.78 -7.83 -31.84
C LYS A 669 -15.60 -6.77 -31.10
N ASN A 670 -15.57 -6.77 -29.76
CA ASN A 670 -16.29 -5.76 -28.96
C ASN A 670 -15.62 -4.38 -28.99
N LEU A 671 -14.38 -4.28 -29.49
CA LEU A 671 -13.61 -3.03 -29.60
C LEU A 671 -13.69 -2.40 -31.01
N GLN A 672 -14.35 -3.07 -31.97
CA GLN A 672 -14.35 -2.67 -33.39
C GLN A 672 -15.34 -1.54 -33.73
N ASP A 673 -16.29 -1.23 -32.84
CA ASP A 673 -17.14 -0.03 -32.98
C ASP A 673 -16.41 1.19 -32.41
N THR A 674 -15.69 1.91 -33.28
CA THR A 674 -14.87 3.06 -32.90
C THR A 674 -15.69 4.30 -32.52
N SER A 675 -17.02 4.26 -32.62
CA SER A 675 -17.88 5.41 -32.28
C SER A 675 -18.14 5.56 -30.78
N ASP A 676 -18.07 4.47 -30.02
CA ASP A 676 -18.20 4.43 -28.56
C ASP A 676 -17.20 3.39 -27.98
N PRO A 677 -15.95 3.79 -27.67
CA PRO A 677 -14.90 2.90 -27.16
C PRO A 677 -15.21 2.18 -25.84
N ILE A 678 -16.30 2.58 -25.16
CA ILE A 678 -16.79 1.97 -23.92
C ILE A 678 -18.19 1.36 -24.09
N ALA A 679 -18.67 1.16 -25.32
CA ALA A 679 -19.97 0.53 -25.61
C ALA A 679 -20.13 -0.83 -24.94
N TRP A 680 -19.04 -1.59 -24.83
CA TRP A 680 -19.01 -2.89 -24.17
C TRP A 680 -19.38 -2.84 -22.68
N THR A 681 -19.32 -1.67 -22.02
CA THR A 681 -19.73 -1.52 -20.61
C THR A 681 -21.22 -1.80 -20.42
N LYS A 682 -22.03 -1.71 -21.49
CA LYS A 682 -23.44 -2.14 -21.55
C LYS A 682 -23.63 -3.66 -21.37
N LEU A 683 -22.54 -4.45 -21.41
CA LEU A 683 -22.55 -5.89 -21.12
C LEU A 683 -22.52 -6.19 -19.61
N ILE A 684 -22.16 -5.22 -18.77
CA ILE A 684 -22.19 -5.38 -17.31
C ILE A 684 -23.64 -5.55 -16.89
N LYS A 685 -23.93 -6.68 -16.23
CA LYS A 685 -25.30 -7.04 -15.89
C LYS A 685 -25.76 -6.30 -14.65
N SER A 686 -26.89 -5.65 -14.85
CA SER A 686 -27.85 -5.17 -13.87
C SER A 686 -28.47 -6.26 -12.98
N ASN A 687 -28.45 -7.51 -13.46
CA ASN A 687 -29.08 -8.75 -12.96
C ASN A 687 -29.44 -8.76 -11.48
#